data_AF-A0A7X3VGL8-F1
#
_entry.id   AF-A0A7X3VGL8-F1
#
_cell.length_a   1.000
_cell.length_b   1.000
_cell.length_c   1.000
_cell.angle_alpha   90.00
_cell.angle_beta   90.00
_cell.angle_gamma   90.00
#
_symmetry.space_group_name_H-M   'P 1'
#
loop_
_entity.id
_entity.type
_entity.pdbx_description
1 polymer ?
#
loop_
_entity_poly.entity_id
_entity_poly.type
_entity_poly.pdbx_seq_one_letter_code
_entity_poly.pdbx_strand_id
1 'polypeptide(L)'
;MCTAQAEHLGELATLNGAAGYEEQVRQYIESQLGQGVEVDNTGSITKTFGRGLPRTLIAAGLDEPGFVISAITDDGYLRLKRLAEPPPHYQFESLFQAQYVTIQTRAGKNLMGVVAAPSVHLDEERGPSSSWTDKDLYVDIGASTAAEARSAGVEVLDPVTLDKRLIRFHGGRRISAPWIASRAGAASLLRLAERFSDEPPEGTVTLAFVTQQFYYNTGLLRVLQRSATDRVIWLASGGKSSSQIAPASGWSSELQDELWRLASDHDLDFQQASSFSKTFGPFRMEEPWPDAEQAAVLSVGVEHAGTPIETIHLSEVEKTARLLAASVGITWAEKEYEPIRRGKTQANRPAGVDSLSSLIRQLTGLPGVSGEESAVRDWIQQSLPDWAKHQTRTDEHSNLIVSLGTDGPPAAIFVAHMDEIGFKVKSIGPDGVLSVESLGGLNASLFEWRPVIVHTSQGPLDACMTMRGAVDAGIRSADEAESLGISAGDTVTVPRRWSRLLGQRIAASALDDRVGCGILLRTLQSLSAAEVRKLGKARPTWIVFSSKEEIGLVGAEALAKENSPRRVYPVDSFVTSDSPLENQALAQAPLSRGFVIRALDTSGISNRAEVERVASFARSHGIPIQYGVTSGGNDGSRFVAYGAVNIPLSWPLRYSHTGGEVSDLQDIEALGKIVDLLLREELFAR
;
A
#
# COMPACT_ATOMS: atom_id res chain seq x y z
N MET A 1 -24.52 4.53 19.85
CA MET A 1 -23.31 5.25 20.31
C MET A 1 -22.20 4.22 20.26
N CYS A 2 -21.14 4.45 19.49
CA CYS A 2 -19.99 3.54 19.45
C CYS A 2 -19.40 3.48 20.87
N THR A 3 -18.98 2.31 21.36
CA THR A 3 -18.33 2.23 22.67
C THR A 3 -16.99 2.96 22.59
N ALA A 4 -16.65 3.80 23.59
CA ALA A 4 -15.42 4.62 23.63
C ALA A 4 -14.12 3.82 23.32
N GLN A 5 -14.13 2.51 23.60
CA GLN A 5 -13.06 1.55 23.30
C GLN A 5 -12.71 1.45 21.80
N ALA A 6 -13.72 1.35 20.94
CA ALA A 6 -13.53 1.16 19.50
C ALA A 6 -13.07 2.47 18.83
N GLU A 7 -13.38 3.60 19.46
CA GLU A 7 -12.90 4.92 19.08
C GLU A 7 -11.40 5.07 19.40
N HIS A 8 -10.93 4.65 20.58
CA HIS A 8 -9.50 4.75 20.92
C HIS A 8 -8.57 3.97 19.99
N LEU A 9 -8.84 2.67 19.77
CA LEU A 9 -7.97 1.87 18.91
C LEU A 9 -8.03 2.35 17.45
N GLY A 10 -9.22 2.71 16.97
CA GLY A 10 -9.40 3.26 15.63
C GLY A 10 -8.62 4.55 15.40
N GLU A 11 -8.66 5.48 16.36
CA GLU A 11 -7.93 6.75 16.29
C GLU A 11 -6.42 6.52 16.38
N LEU A 12 -5.96 5.79 17.41
CA LEU A 12 -4.54 5.47 17.62
C LEU A 12 -3.91 4.76 16.43
N ALA A 13 -4.64 3.89 15.74
CA ALA A 13 -4.16 3.17 14.55
C ALA A 13 -3.91 4.09 13.34
N THR A 14 -4.45 5.32 13.35
CA THR A 14 -4.28 6.29 12.26
C THR A 14 -3.22 7.37 12.53
N LEU A 15 -2.71 7.44 13.77
CA LEU A 15 -1.69 8.40 14.16
C LEU A 15 -0.29 7.89 13.82
N ASN A 16 0.58 8.79 13.38
CA ASN A 16 2.00 8.49 13.22
C ASN A 16 2.70 8.60 14.58
N GLY A 17 3.60 7.65 14.86
CA GLY A 17 4.37 7.67 16.09
C GLY A 17 5.52 6.69 16.06
N ALA A 18 6.47 6.88 15.14
CA ALA A 18 7.71 6.10 15.13
C ALA A 18 8.46 6.28 16.46
N ALA A 19 9.28 5.31 16.85
CA ALA A 19 10.08 5.39 18.08
C ALA A 19 10.89 6.71 18.18
N GLY A 20 10.67 7.48 19.24
CA GLY A 20 11.24 8.82 19.46
C GLY A 20 10.48 9.99 18.81
N TYR A 21 9.38 9.72 18.09
CA TYR A 21 8.53 10.70 17.41
C TYR A 21 7.04 10.48 17.72
N GLU A 22 6.73 10.14 18.98
CA GLU A 22 5.40 9.73 19.43
C GLU A 22 4.44 10.90 19.73
N GLU A 23 4.79 12.14 19.37
CA GLU A 23 4.08 13.36 19.79
C GLU A 23 2.57 13.33 19.52
N GLN A 24 2.14 12.91 18.32
CA GLN A 24 0.72 12.87 17.97
C GLN A 24 -0.06 11.87 18.84
N VAL A 25 0.53 10.70 19.08
CA VAL A 25 -0.03 9.65 19.91
C VAL A 25 -0.11 10.11 21.37
N ARG A 26 0.96 10.76 21.84
CA ARG A 26 1.06 11.32 23.19
C ARG A 26 -0.02 12.36 23.44
N GLN A 27 -0.16 13.35 22.55
CA GLN A 27 -1.19 14.39 22.64
C GLN A 27 -2.60 13.81 22.70
N TYR A 28 -2.87 12.78 21.89
CA TYR A 28 -4.16 12.09 21.94
C TYR A 28 -4.38 11.44 23.31
N ILE A 29 -3.44 10.66 23.83
CA ILE A 29 -3.58 9.97 25.12
C ILE A 29 -3.71 10.98 26.28
N GLU A 30 -2.92 12.05 26.30
CA GLU A 30 -3.06 13.13 27.28
C GLU A 30 -4.46 13.72 27.28
N SER A 31 -5.03 13.97 26.09
CA SER A 31 -6.39 14.50 25.96
C SER A 31 -7.47 13.57 26.53
N GLN A 32 -7.23 12.25 26.49
CA GLN A 32 -8.16 11.25 27.03
C GLN A 32 -7.99 11.06 28.55
N LEU A 33 -6.77 11.18 29.09
CA LEU A 33 -6.50 10.98 30.51
C LEU A 33 -6.87 12.19 31.39
N GLY A 34 -6.86 13.41 30.86
CA GLY A 34 -7.24 14.62 31.59
C GLY A 34 -6.22 15.05 32.66
N GLN A 35 -6.69 15.54 33.81
CA GLN A 35 -5.81 16.05 34.88
C GLN A 35 -5.06 14.93 35.63
N GLY A 36 -3.94 15.31 36.27
CA GLY A 36 -3.11 14.40 37.08
C GLY A 36 -2.17 13.52 36.27
N VAL A 37 -1.94 13.86 35.00
CA VAL A 37 -0.99 13.21 34.12
C VAL A 37 0.41 13.78 34.35
N GLU A 38 1.40 12.90 34.46
CA GLU A 38 2.81 13.25 34.43
C GLU A 38 3.41 12.82 33.09
N VAL A 39 4.18 13.72 32.47
CA VAL A 39 4.93 13.43 31.24
C VAL A 39 6.40 13.60 31.56
N ASP A 40 7.19 12.57 31.31
CA ASP A 40 8.63 12.69 31.49
C ASP A 40 9.33 13.36 30.30
N ASN A 41 10.61 13.68 30.46
CA ASN A 41 11.38 14.36 29.42
C ASN A 41 11.67 13.49 28.17
N THR A 42 11.29 12.21 28.16
CA THR A 42 11.31 11.35 26.97
C THR A 42 9.95 11.28 26.28
N GLY A 43 8.91 11.83 26.92
CA GLY A 43 7.54 11.82 26.41
C GLY A 43 6.70 10.63 26.91
N SER A 44 7.24 9.79 27.81
CA SER A 44 6.44 8.74 28.43
C SER A 44 5.42 9.36 29.37
N ILE A 45 4.18 8.87 29.31
CA ILE A 45 3.06 9.36 30.11
C ILE A 45 2.83 8.41 31.29
N THR A 46 2.66 8.95 32.50
CA THR A 46 2.21 8.18 33.66
C THR A 46 1.01 8.83 34.33
N LYS A 47 0.07 8.03 34.82
CA LYS A 47 -1.02 8.48 35.68
C LYS A 47 -1.26 7.47 36.79
N THR A 48 -1.30 7.95 38.03
CA THR A 48 -1.45 7.11 39.23
C THR A 48 -2.87 7.19 39.79
N PHE A 49 -3.40 6.04 40.17
CA PHE A 49 -4.72 5.84 40.75
C PHE A 49 -4.61 5.02 42.04
N GLY A 50 -5.60 5.16 42.92
CA GLY A 50 -5.63 4.44 44.20
C GLY A 50 -4.57 4.93 45.20
N ARG A 51 -4.36 4.15 46.26
CA ARG A 51 -3.37 4.41 47.32
C ARG A 51 -3.08 3.12 48.11
N GLY A 52 -1.88 3.03 48.68
CA GLY A 52 -1.46 1.91 49.51
C GLY A 52 -0.66 0.86 48.75
N LEU A 53 -0.51 -0.32 49.36
CA LEU A 53 0.20 -1.46 48.78
C LEU A 53 -0.82 -2.49 48.23
N PRO A 54 -0.43 -3.28 47.22
CA PRO A 54 0.82 -3.19 46.46
C PRO A 54 0.84 -1.99 45.51
N ARG A 55 2.04 -1.57 45.09
CA ARG A 55 2.25 -0.57 44.04
C ARG A 55 2.45 -1.28 42.70
N THR A 56 1.43 -1.26 41.85
CA THR A 56 1.45 -1.93 40.55
C THR A 56 1.70 -0.94 39.43
N LEU A 57 2.69 -1.21 38.57
CA LEU A 57 2.91 -0.53 37.31
C LEU A 57 2.30 -1.36 36.18
N ILE A 58 1.45 -0.75 35.37
CA ILE A 58 0.91 -1.37 34.15
C ILE A 58 1.35 -0.52 32.96
N ALA A 59 2.18 -1.08 32.07
CA ALA A 59 2.84 -0.33 31.00
C ALA A 59 2.47 -0.83 29.60
N ALA A 60 2.34 0.07 28.62
CA ALA A 60 2.16 -0.25 27.20
C ALA A 60 2.90 0.74 26.29
N GLY A 61 3.41 0.28 25.15
CA GLY A 61 4.14 1.11 24.19
C GLY A 61 3.28 2.15 23.45
N LEU A 62 3.87 3.31 23.21
CA LEU A 62 3.31 4.41 22.42
C LEU A 62 3.75 4.43 20.97
N ASP A 63 4.78 3.69 20.62
CA ASP A 63 5.45 3.80 19.34
C ASP A 63 5.14 2.64 18.42
N GLU A 64 5.62 2.78 17.19
CA GLU A 64 5.59 1.78 16.15
C GLU A 64 6.98 1.68 15.50
N PRO A 65 7.27 0.55 14.86
CA PRO A 65 8.51 0.41 14.12
C PRO A 65 8.46 1.27 12.86
N GLY A 66 9.58 1.89 12.54
CA GLY A 66 9.71 2.78 11.41
C GLY A 66 11.16 3.18 11.17
N PHE A 67 11.34 4.27 10.43
CA PHE A 67 12.64 4.78 10.06
C PHE A 67 12.74 6.28 10.35
N VAL A 68 13.95 6.79 10.29
CA VAL A 68 14.22 8.21 10.09
C VAL A 68 15.01 8.41 8.81
N ILE A 69 14.90 9.60 8.23
CA ILE A 69 15.76 10.00 7.12
C ILE A 69 17.20 10.11 7.64
N SER A 70 18.11 9.34 7.03
CA SER A 70 19.54 9.35 7.35
C SER A 70 20.35 10.24 6.42
N ALA A 71 19.90 10.41 5.18
CA ALA A 71 20.49 11.32 4.20
C ALA A 71 19.46 11.67 3.12
N ILE A 72 19.71 12.80 2.44
CA ILE A 72 18.99 13.20 1.22
C ILE A 72 20.04 13.18 0.12
N THR A 73 19.81 12.38 -0.92
CA THR A 73 20.72 12.23 -2.05
C THR A 73 20.63 13.42 -3.00
N ASP A 74 21.65 13.64 -3.83
CA ASP A 74 21.71 14.78 -4.74
C ASP A 74 20.55 14.82 -5.74
N ASP A 75 20.05 13.65 -6.14
CA ASP A 75 18.88 13.41 -7.00
C ASP A 75 17.54 13.40 -6.24
N GLY A 76 17.54 13.68 -4.94
CA GLY A 76 16.33 13.96 -4.16
C GLY A 76 15.67 12.75 -3.48
N TYR A 77 16.28 11.56 -3.54
CA TYR A 77 15.82 10.41 -2.77
C TYR A 77 16.18 10.54 -1.28
N LEU A 78 15.37 9.91 -0.45
CA LEU A 78 15.61 9.85 0.99
C LEU A 78 16.19 8.48 1.35
N ARG A 79 17.32 8.49 2.07
CA ARG A 79 17.91 7.29 2.67
C ARG A 79 17.35 7.10 4.05
N LEU A 80 17.21 5.85 4.47
CA LEU A 80 16.59 5.52 5.75
C LEU A 80 17.61 4.99 6.76
N LYS A 81 17.28 5.13 8.05
CA LYS A 81 17.90 4.41 9.17
C LYS A 81 16.79 3.81 10.02
N ARG A 82 16.89 2.51 10.30
CA ARG A 82 15.88 1.80 11.10
C ARG A 82 15.88 2.30 12.55
N LEU A 83 14.69 2.46 13.11
CA LEU A 83 14.47 2.80 14.52
C LEU A 83 14.05 1.60 15.39
N ALA A 84 13.64 0.48 14.80
CA ALA A 84 13.28 -0.72 15.55
C ALA A 84 14.50 -1.65 15.72
N GLU A 85 14.93 -1.89 16.96
CA GLU A 85 16.07 -2.74 17.28
C GLU A 85 15.78 -3.69 18.46
N PRO A 86 15.75 -5.03 18.23
CA PRO A 86 15.80 -5.70 16.92
C PRO A 86 14.53 -5.42 16.09
N PRO A 87 14.54 -5.70 14.77
CA PRO A 87 13.35 -5.56 13.94
C PRO A 87 12.25 -6.55 14.39
N PRO A 88 10.97 -6.16 14.29
CA PRO A 88 9.85 -7.02 14.70
C PRO A 88 9.63 -8.23 13.78
N HIS A 89 10.25 -8.23 12.59
CA HIS A 89 10.15 -9.31 11.61
C HIS A 89 11.49 -9.53 10.92
N TYR A 90 11.80 -10.77 10.54
CA TYR A 90 13.08 -11.11 9.88
C TYR A 90 13.21 -10.52 8.47
N GLN A 91 12.09 -10.14 7.84
CA GLN A 91 12.04 -9.45 6.55
C GLN A 91 11.59 -7.99 6.68
N PHE A 92 11.72 -7.39 7.87
CA PHE A 92 11.12 -6.09 8.20
C PHE A 92 11.30 -5.03 7.12
N GLU A 93 12.50 -4.87 6.57
CA GLU A 93 12.80 -3.92 5.50
C GLU A 93 12.12 -4.26 4.18
N SER A 94 12.07 -5.55 3.80
CA SER A 94 11.40 -5.98 2.58
C SER A 94 9.90 -5.69 2.61
N LEU A 95 9.28 -5.67 3.80
CA LEU A 95 7.87 -5.34 3.95
C LEU A 95 7.57 -3.91 3.48
N PHE A 96 8.55 -3.00 3.44
CA PHE A 96 8.34 -1.62 3.00
C PHE A 96 8.44 -1.41 1.47
N GLN A 97 9.06 -2.31 0.72
CA GLN A 97 9.33 -2.12 -0.71
C GLN A 97 8.07 -1.82 -1.52
N ALA A 98 8.06 -0.79 -2.38
CA ALA A 98 6.89 -0.39 -3.16
C ALA A 98 5.62 -0.09 -2.33
N GLN A 99 5.77 0.22 -1.03
CA GLN A 99 4.67 0.74 -0.22
C GLN A 99 4.73 2.26 -0.14
N TYR A 100 3.54 2.85 0.04
CA TYR A 100 3.41 4.24 0.40
C TYR A 100 3.87 4.45 1.85
N VAL A 101 4.63 5.51 2.06
CA VAL A 101 5.09 5.95 3.37
C VAL A 101 4.72 7.41 3.61
N THR A 102 4.57 7.76 4.88
CA THR A 102 4.40 9.14 5.33
C THR A 102 5.70 9.64 5.93
N ILE A 103 6.14 10.81 5.50
CA ILE A 103 7.26 11.56 6.08
C ILE A 103 6.63 12.70 6.89
N GLN A 104 6.82 12.68 8.20
CA GLN A 104 6.37 13.78 9.06
C GLN A 104 7.52 14.80 9.19
N THR A 105 7.36 15.96 8.57
CA THR A 105 8.36 17.03 8.65
C THR A 105 8.39 17.67 10.03
N ARG A 106 9.48 18.36 10.37
CA ARG A 106 9.61 19.16 11.62
C ARG A 106 8.50 20.20 11.82
N ALA A 107 7.90 20.68 10.74
CA ALA A 107 6.77 21.60 10.77
C ALA A 107 5.42 20.91 11.05
N GLY A 108 5.40 19.59 11.28
CA GLY A 108 4.20 18.79 11.51
C GLY A 108 3.41 18.45 10.24
N LYS A 109 3.94 18.77 9.05
CA LYS A 109 3.31 18.41 7.77
C LYS A 109 3.64 16.96 7.41
N ASN A 110 2.62 16.20 7.01
CA ASN A 110 2.77 14.88 6.42
C ASN A 110 2.98 15.01 4.90
N LEU A 111 4.10 14.47 4.41
CA LEU A 111 4.40 14.31 2.99
C LEU A 111 4.30 12.83 2.60
N MET A 112 3.81 12.57 1.40
CA MET A 112 3.74 11.22 0.85
C MET A 112 5.03 10.87 0.13
N GLY A 113 5.46 9.62 0.26
CA GLY A 113 6.49 9.02 -0.55
C GLY A 113 6.17 7.57 -0.89
N VAL A 114 6.95 6.99 -1.79
CA VAL A 114 6.95 5.56 -2.09
C VAL A 114 8.34 5.00 -1.83
N VAL A 115 8.43 3.91 -1.10
CA VAL A 115 9.71 3.20 -0.93
C VAL A 115 10.05 2.55 -2.26
N ALA A 116 11.22 2.88 -2.80
CA ALA A 116 11.67 2.34 -4.07
C ALA A 116 11.74 0.81 -4.01
N ALA A 117 11.42 0.17 -5.14
CA ALA A 117 11.54 -1.27 -5.30
C ALA A 117 12.16 -1.60 -6.68
N PRO A 118 12.75 -2.78 -6.84
CA PRO A 118 13.05 -3.32 -8.15
C PRO A 118 11.79 -3.42 -9.02
N SER A 119 11.90 -3.05 -10.30
CA SER A 119 10.82 -3.26 -11.27
C SER A 119 10.88 -4.70 -11.79
N VAL A 120 9.75 -5.39 -11.85
CA VAL A 120 9.71 -6.83 -12.19
C VAL A 120 10.29 -7.13 -13.58
N HIS A 121 10.07 -6.25 -14.56
CA HIS A 121 10.62 -6.38 -15.92
C HIS A 121 12.14 -6.22 -16.03
N LEU A 122 12.80 -5.68 -14.98
CA LEU A 122 14.26 -5.53 -14.89
C LEU A 122 14.88 -6.56 -13.93
N ASP A 123 14.07 -7.45 -13.37
CA ASP A 123 14.45 -8.37 -12.29
C ASP A 123 15.19 -9.63 -12.79
N GLU A 124 15.15 -9.94 -14.10
CA GLU A 124 15.78 -11.16 -14.68
C GLU A 124 17.30 -11.26 -14.42
N GLU A 125 17.97 -10.13 -14.13
CA GLU A 125 19.41 -10.12 -13.77
C GLU A 125 19.68 -10.27 -12.25
N ARG A 126 18.65 -10.31 -11.41
CA ARG A 126 18.79 -10.38 -9.96
C ARG A 126 18.75 -11.83 -9.48
N GLY A 127 19.82 -12.26 -8.79
CA GLY A 127 19.87 -13.56 -8.13
C GLY A 127 18.81 -13.70 -7.01
N PRO A 128 18.69 -14.89 -6.37
CA PRO A 128 17.71 -15.11 -5.32
C PRO A 128 17.81 -14.07 -4.20
N SER A 129 16.66 -13.72 -3.62
CA SER A 129 16.46 -12.54 -2.78
C SER A 129 17.58 -12.35 -1.74
N SER A 130 18.24 -11.19 -1.81
CA SER A 130 19.10 -10.72 -0.74
C SER A 130 18.24 -10.37 0.48
N SER A 131 18.77 -10.57 1.69
CA SER A 131 18.20 -9.98 2.90
C SER A 131 18.35 -8.47 2.81
N TRP A 132 17.25 -7.75 2.60
CA TRP A 132 17.26 -6.28 2.58
C TRP A 132 17.57 -5.75 3.97
N THR A 133 18.35 -4.69 4.02
CA THR A 133 18.65 -3.92 5.23
C THR A 133 18.23 -2.47 5.04
N ASP A 134 18.28 -1.66 6.10
CA ASP A 134 17.95 -0.24 6.02
C ASP A 134 18.84 0.52 5.02
N LYS A 135 20.06 0.04 4.79
CA LYS A 135 20.99 0.55 3.77
C LYS A 135 20.51 0.34 2.35
N ASP A 136 19.57 -0.56 2.11
CA ASP A 136 19.05 -0.83 0.78
C ASP A 136 17.82 0.03 0.48
N LEU A 137 17.26 0.74 1.47
CA LEU A 137 16.01 1.48 1.31
C LEU A 137 16.22 2.92 0.79
N TYR A 138 15.42 3.28 -0.21
CA TYR A 138 15.27 4.65 -0.72
C TYR A 138 13.79 5.01 -0.70
N VAL A 139 13.46 6.27 -0.40
CA VAL A 139 12.09 6.80 -0.56
C VAL A 139 12.08 7.84 -1.65
N ASP A 140 11.20 7.64 -2.62
CA ASP A 140 10.87 8.60 -3.67
C ASP A 140 9.72 9.49 -3.21
N ILE A 141 10.01 10.76 -2.98
CA ILE A 141 9.02 11.79 -2.64
C ILE A 141 8.68 12.68 -3.84
N GLY A 142 9.15 12.34 -5.04
CA GLY A 142 8.97 13.15 -6.23
C GLY A 142 10.00 14.26 -6.46
N ALA A 143 10.95 14.45 -5.53
CA ALA A 143 12.01 15.44 -5.70
C ALA A 143 13.01 14.99 -6.77
N SER A 144 13.52 15.95 -7.53
CA SER A 144 14.58 15.77 -8.53
C SER A 144 15.95 16.23 -8.03
N THR A 145 15.98 16.92 -6.88
CA THR A 145 17.21 17.34 -6.23
C THR A 145 17.07 17.34 -4.71
N ALA A 146 18.21 17.27 -4.00
CA ALA A 146 18.24 17.46 -2.56
C ALA A 146 17.67 18.83 -2.12
N ALA A 147 17.84 19.88 -2.93
CA ALA A 147 17.33 21.22 -2.63
C ALA A 147 15.81 21.29 -2.73
N GLU A 148 15.21 20.60 -3.70
CA GLU A 148 13.76 20.49 -3.84
C GLU A 148 13.13 19.74 -2.66
N ALA A 149 13.75 18.62 -2.24
CA ALA A 149 13.32 17.88 -1.05
C ALA A 149 13.31 18.77 0.20
N ARG A 150 14.40 19.51 0.46
CA ARG A 150 14.48 20.45 1.60
C ARG A 150 13.48 21.61 1.49
N SER A 151 13.23 22.10 0.28
CA SER A 151 12.23 23.16 0.06
C SER A 151 10.80 22.70 0.37
N ALA A 152 10.52 21.39 0.30
CA ALA A 152 9.27 20.80 0.76
C ALA A 152 9.17 20.65 2.28
N GLY A 153 10.26 20.95 3.02
CA GLY A 153 10.35 20.86 4.48
C GLY A 153 10.96 19.55 4.99
N VAL A 154 11.49 18.70 4.10
CA VAL A 154 12.11 17.42 4.47
C VAL A 154 13.53 17.63 4.96
N GLU A 155 13.87 17.06 6.12
CA GLU A 155 15.21 17.10 6.69
C GLU A 155 15.66 15.75 7.23
N VAL A 156 16.99 15.61 7.43
CA VAL A 156 17.56 14.48 8.15
C VAL A 156 16.94 14.41 9.56
N LEU A 157 16.66 13.18 10.01
CA LEU A 157 15.91 12.81 11.20
C LEU A 157 14.38 12.93 11.11
N ASP A 158 13.78 13.40 10.01
CA ASP A 158 12.32 13.31 9.90
C ASP A 158 11.88 11.82 9.90
N PRO A 159 10.86 11.44 10.69
CA PRO A 159 10.41 10.06 10.77
C PRO A 159 9.62 9.65 9.53
N VAL A 160 9.77 8.38 9.18
CA VAL A 160 9.13 7.71 8.05
C VAL A 160 8.38 6.49 8.56
N THR A 161 7.07 6.47 8.35
CA THR A 161 6.16 5.40 8.75
C THR A 161 5.40 4.87 7.53
N LEU A 162 4.91 3.64 7.60
CA LEU A 162 3.96 3.14 6.58
C LEU A 162 2.71 4.02 6.58
N ASP A 163 2.14 4.22 5.40
CA ASP A 163 0.86 4.89 5.28
C ASP A 163 -0.21 4.22 6.16
N LYS A 164 -0.88 5.04 6.97
CA LYS A 164 -1.88 4.58 7.92
C LYS A 164 -3.20 4.28 7.23
N ARG A 165 -3.31 3.05 6.72
CA ARG A 165 -4.56 2.51 6.18
C ARG A 165 -5.21 1.55 7.17
N LEU A 166 -6.31 1.99 7.77
CA LEU A 166 -7.14 1.14 8.61
C LEU A 166 -8.08 0.28 7.74
N ILE A 167 -7.92 -1.03 7.84
CA ILE A 167 -8.76 -2.04 7.21
C ILE A 167 -9.82 -2.49 8.22
N ARG A 168 -11.07 -2.52 7.77
CA ARG A 168 -12.20 -3.03 8.54
C ARG A 168 -12.75 -4.24 7.80
N PHE A 169 -12.53 -5.41 8.36
CA PHE A 169 -13.03 -6.65 7.77
C PHE A 169 -14.57 -6.71 7.82
N HIS A 170 -15.14 -7.67 7.10
CA HIS A 170 -16.56 -7.98 7.19
C HIS A 170 -17.01 -8.13 8.66
N GLY A 171 -18.22 -7.65 8.97
CA GLY A 171 -18.73 -7.58 10.34
C GLY A 171 -18.15 -6.45 11.23
N GLY A 172 -17.06 -5.79 10.81
CA GLY A 172 -16.51 -4.59 11.47
C GLY A 172 -15.91 -4.81 12.87
N ARG A 173 -15.71 -6.08 13.27
CA ARG A 173 -15.15 -6.47 14.57
C ARG A 173 -13.67 -6.80 14.55
N ARG A 174 -13.12 -7.14 13.37
CA ARG A 174 -11.68 -7.28 13.15
C ARG A 174 -11.18 -6.05 12.40
N ILE A 175 -10.09 -5.47 12.88
CA ILE A 175 -9.44 -4.33 12.24
C ILE A 175 -7.96 -4.61 12.05
N SER A 176 -7.42 -4.18 10.91
CA SER A 176 -6.00 -4.28 10.60
C SER A 176 -5.43 -2.91 10.29
N ALA A 177 -4.23 -2.63 10.77
CA ALA A 177 -3.46 -1.46 10.40
C ALA A 177 -1.97 -1.73 10.65
N PRO A 178 -1.06 -0.97 10.02
CA PRO A 178 0.37 -1.11 10.27
C PRO A 178 0.70 -0.98 11.75
N TRP A 179 1.18 -2.08 12.34
CA TRP A 179 1.72 -2.15 13.70
C TRP A 179 0.68 -1.82 14.80
N ILE A 180 -0.57 -2.24 14.59
CA ILE A 180 -1.69 -1.92 15.48
C ILE A 180 -1.57 -2.56 16.88
N ALA A 181 -0.73 -3.57 17.11
CA ALA A 181 -0.63 -4.25 18.40
C ALA A 181 -0.23 -3.32 19.56
N SER A 182 0.78 -2.45 19.36
CA SER A 182 1.15 -1.45 20.37
C SER A 182 0.00 -0.48 20.67
N ARG A 183 -0.75 -0.10 19.62
CA ARG A 183 -1.93 0.77 19.72
C ARG A 183 -3.03 0.11 20.53
N ALA A 184 -3.21 -1.20 20.39
CA ALA A 184 -4.17 -1.97 21.16
C ALA A 184 -3.80 -2.02 22.66
N GLY A 185 -2.53 -2.17 23.00
CA GLY A 185 -2.05 -2.09 24.38
C GLY A 185 -2.37 -0.73 25.02
N ALA A 186 -2.05 0.36 24.33
CA ALA A 186 -2.39 1.72 24.78
C ALA A 186 -3.91 1.92 24.92
N ALA A 187 -4.71 1.44 23.95
CA ALA A 187 -6.16 1.50 24.03
C ALA A 187 -6.72 0.75 25.26
N SER A 188 -6.16 -0.40 25.62
CA SER A 188 -6.53 -1.15 26.83
C SER A 188 -6.24 -0.35 28.12
N LEU A 189 -5.13 0.39 28.18
CA LEU A 189 -4.81 1.24 29.33
C LEU A 189 -5.71 2.48 29.42
N LEU A 190 -6.06 3.12 28.29
CA LEU A 190 -7.04 4.21 28.28
C LEU A 190 -8.39 3.71 28.83
N ARG A 191 -8.83 2.54 28.36
CA ARG A 191 -10.05 1.91 28.85
C ARG A 191 -10.02 1.64 30.35
N LEU A 192 -8.88 1.18 30.86
CA LEU A 192 -8.68 0.96 32.30
C LEU A 192 -8.72 2.29 33.09
N ALA A 193 -8.12 3.35 32.55
CA ALA A 193 -8.13 4.69 33.16
C ALA A 193 -9.54 5.29 33.28
N GLU A 194 -10.40 5.07 32.27
CA GLU A 194 -11.82 5.43 32.34
C GLU A 194 -12.48 4.74 33.55
N ARG A 195 -12.26 3.43 33.71
CA ARG A 195 -12.85 2.68 34.82
C ARG A 195 -12.33 3.14 36.17
N PHE A 196 -11.03 3.37 36.29
CA PHE A 196 -10.41 3.81 37.55
C PHE A 196 -10.87 5.20 38.00
N SER A 197 -11.38 6.01 37.07
CA SER A 197 -11.97 7.30 37.39
C SER A 197 -13.34 7.16 38.08
N ASP A 198 -14.07 6.07 37.81
CA ASP A 198 -15.34 5.75 38.45
C ASP A 198 -15.16 4.92 39.74
N GLU A 199 -14.25 3.96 39.71
CA GLU A 199 -13.99 3.00 40.79
C GLU A 199 -12.47 2.85 41.00
N PRO A 200 -11.88 3.37 42.09
CA PRO A 200 -10.44 3.32 42.29
C PRO A 200 -9.95 1.89 42.58
N PRO A 201 -8.76 1.51 42.11
CA PRO A 201 -8.21 0.16 42.27
C PRO A 201 -7.77 -0.14 43.71
N GLU A 202 -7.62 -1.43 44.02
CA GLU A 202 -6.96 -1.89 45.23
C GLU A 202 -5.45 -1.60 45.16
N GLY A 203 -4.90 -1.00 46.22
CA GLY A 203 -3.51 -0.56 46.25
C GLY A 203 -3.28 0.69 45.41
N THR A 204 -2.03 0.88 44.95
CA THR A 204 -1.65 2.00 44.07
C THR A 204 -1.37 1.46 42.69
N VAL A 205 -2.04 1.97 41.66
CA VAL A 205 -1.81 1.57 40.26
C VAL A 205 -1.31 2.75 39.45
N THR A 206 -0.15 2.61 38.82
CA THR A 206 0.37 3.58 37.87
C THR A 206 0.23 3.00 36.46
N LEU A 207 -0.57 3.67 35.63
CA LEU A 207 -0.65 3.37 34.21
C LEU A 207 0.46 4.13 33.50
N ALA A 208 1.26 3.45 32.69
CA ALA A 208 2.37 4.02 31.95
C ALA A 208 2.23 3.77 30.45
N PHE A 209 2.27 4.84 29.67
CA PHE A 209 2.35 4.79 28.22
C PHE A 209 3.76 5.18 27.83
N VAL A 210 4.55 4.21 27.39
CA VAL A 210 6.01 4.33 27.29
C VAL A 210 6.46 4.60 25.86
N THR A 211 7.37 5.55 25.70
CA THR A 211 8.02 5.85 24.41
C THR A 211 9.13 4.86 24.08
N GLN A 212 9.53 4.78 22.81
CA GLN A 212 10.68 4.00 22.37
C GLN A 212 10.65 2.52 22.82
N GLN A 213 9.49 1.86 22.75
CA GLN A 213 9.39 0.42 22.95
C GLN A 213 10.23 -0.32 21.90
N PHE A 214 10.12 0.08 20.63
CA PHE A 214 10.86 -0.56 19.54
C PHE A 214 12.34 -0.16 19.50
N TYR A 215 12.73 0.92 20.19
CA TYR A 215 14.14 1.25 20.39
C TYR A 215 14.59 0.81 21.78
N TYR A 216 14.74 -0.52 21.91
CA TYR A 216 15.27 -1.16 23.10
C TYR A 216 14.50 -0.94 24.40
N ASN A 217 13.18 -0.76 24.33
CA ASN A 217 12.31 -0.55 25.50
C ASN A 217 12.78 0.58 26.43
N THR A 218 13.35 1.63 25.86
CA THR A 218 14.05 2.69 26.61
C THR A 218 13.09 3.46 27.53
N GLY A 219 11.88 3.77 27.07
CA GLY A 219 10.87 4.43 27.91
C GLY A 219 10.41 3.57 29.08
N LEU A 220 10.21 2.26 28.87
CA LEU A 220 9.84 1.34 29.96
C LEU A 220 10.94 1.27 31.01
N LEU A 221 12.21 1.12 30.60
CA LEU A 221 13.36 1.10 31.50
C LEU A 221 13.41 2.38 32.35
N ARG A 222 13.16 3.54 31.73
CA ARG A 222 13.17 4.83 32.40
C ARG A 222 12.04 4.97 33.43
N VAL A 223 10.83 4.56 33.08
CA VAL A 223 9.69 4.57 34.01
C VAL A 223 9.99 3.68 35.21
N LEU A 224 10.45 2.46 34.98
CA LEU A 224 10.80 1.50 36.04
C LEU A 224 11.88 2.03 37.00
N GLN A 225 12.88 2.75 36.50
CA GLN A 225 13.94 3.34 37.34
C GLN A 225 13.46 4.50 38.23
N ARG A 226 12.30 5.09 37.91
CA ARG A 226 11.76 6.27 38.61
C ARG A 226 10.52 5.95 39.43
N SER A 227 9.85 4.84 39.15
CA SER A 227 8.66 4.41 39.87
C SER A 227 9.04 3.48 41.02
N ALA A 228 8.53 3.79 42.22
CA ALA A 228 8.62 2.87 43.34
C ALA A 228 7.50 1.82 43.17
N THR A 229 7.85 0.66 42.64
CA THR A 229 6.90 -0.35 42.17
C THR A 229 7.19 -1.70 42.81
N ASP A 230 6.14 -2.38 43.28
CA ASP A 230 6.19 -3.73 43.83
C ASP A 230 5.84 -4.78 42.76
N ARG A 231 4.92 -4.47 41.84
CA ARG A 231 4.43 -5.37 40.78
C ARG A 231 4.49 -4.70 39.41
N VAL A 232 4.92 -5.41 38.37
CA VAL A 232 5.01 -4.88 37.00
C VAL A 232 4.23 -5.77 36.03
N ILE A 233 3.31 -5.16 35.29
CA ILE A 233 2.62 -5.78 34.17
C ILE A 233 2.96 -4.97 32.91
N TRP A 234 3.61 -5.60 31.93
CA TRP A 234 3.96 -4.95 30.67
C TRP A 234 3.18 -5.56 29.50
N LEU A 235 2.41 -4.74 28.79
CA LEU A 235 1.79 -5.06 27.51
C LEU A 235 2.82 -4.88 26.38
N ALA A 236 3.48 -5.96 25.98
CA ALA A 236 4.44 -5.99 24.88
C ALA A 236 3.74 -6.12 23.52
N SER A 237 4.33 -5.50 22.49
CA SER A 237 3.93 -5.71 21.10
C SER A 237 4.48 -7.02 20.56
N GLY A 238 3.58 -7.94 20.17
CA GLY A 238 3.92 -9.13 19.40
C GLY A 238 4.02 -10.41 20.22
N GLY A 239 3.11 -11.34 19.94
CA GLY A 239 3.12 -12.76 20.35
C GLY A 239 2.64 -13.60 19.16
N LYS A 240 2.98 -14.89 19.08
CA LYS A 240 2.54 -15.74 17.95
C LYS A 240 1.03 -16.00 18.04
N SER A 241 0.21 -15.14 17.43
CA SER A 241 -1.24 -15.34 17.22
C SER A 241 -2.06 -15.73 18.48
N SER A 242 -2.12 -14.86 19.50
CA SER A 242 -3.13 -14.85 20.59
C SER A 242 -2.70 -13.93 21.73
N SER A 243 -3.61 -13.62 22.65
CA SER A 243 -3.31 -12.97 23.94
C SER A 243 -2.34 -13.87 24.71
N GLN A 244 -1.14 -13.36 24.96
CA GLN A 244 -0.01 -14.18 25.38
C GLN A 244 0.63 -13.62 26.66
N ILE A 245 0.75 -14.44 27.72
CA ILE A 245 1.58 -14.15 28.90
C ILE A 245 2.88 -14.91 28.74
N ALA A 246 4.01 -14.23 28.90
CA ALA A 246 5.28 -14.87 29.10
C ALA A 246 5.99 -14.30 30.33
N PRO A 247 6.78 -15.13 31.01
CA PRO A 247 7.48 -14.72 32.22
C PRO A 247 8.63 -13.78 31.92
N ALA A 248 8.96 -12.93 32.89
CA ALA A 248 10.30 -12.38 33.04
C ALA A 248 11.32 -13.54 33.08
N SER A 249 12.34 -13.52 32.22
CA SER A 249 13.47 -14.47 32.14
C SER A 249 13.28 -16.00 31.99
N GLY A 250 12.13 -16.55 31.57
CA GLY A 250 12.00 -18.01 31.38
C GLY A 250 11.81 -18.80 32.68
N TRP A 251 11.39 -18.11 33.74
CA TRP A 251 10.97 -18.66 35.03
C TRP A 251 9.43 -18.75 35.03
N SER A 252 8.77 -19.40 35.98
CA SER A 252 7.34 -19.14 36.23
C SER A 252 7.27 -17.99 37.23
N SER A 253 6.53 -16.91 36.96
CA SER A 253 6.33 -15.84 37.95
C SER A 253 5.00 -15.98 38.68
N GLU A 254 4.97 -15.77 40.00
CA GLU A 254 3.72 -15.78 40.79
C GLU A 254 2.65 -14.85 40.22
N LEU A 255 3.05 -13.67 39.74
CA LEU A 255 2.15 -12.71 39.12
C LEU A 255 1.53 -13.24 37.82
N GLN A 256 2.28 -14.00 37.02
CA GLN A 256 1.75 -14.64 35.83
C GLN A 256 0.70 -15.69 36.18
N ASP A 257 0.95 -16.52 37.19
CA ASP A 257 0.00 -17.55 37.63
C ASP A 257 -1.27 -16.93 38.24
N GLU A 258 -1.15 -15.78 38.90
CA GLU A 258 -2.30 -14.99 39.33
C GLU A 258 -3.14 -14.50 38.14
N LEU A 259 -2.51 -13.88 37.13
CA LEU A 259 -3.21 -13.41 35.95
C LEU A 259 -3.87 -14.55 35.18
N TRP A 260 -3.25 -15.73 35.13
CA TRP A 260 -3.85 -16.92 34.52
C TRP A 260 -5.10 -17.40 35.25
N ARG A 261 -5.06 -17.42 36.58
CA ARG A 261 -6.22 -17.77 37.41
C ARG A 261 -7.34 -16.75 37.22
N LEU A 262 -7.03 -15.46 37.26
CA LEU A 262 -8.01 -14.39 37.03
C LEU A 262 -8.64 -14.48 35.64
N ALA A 263 -7.86 -14.76 34.60
CA ALA A 263 -8.41 -14.98 33.26
C ALA A 263 -9.40 -16.16 33.25
N SER A 264 -9.04 -17.27 33.90
CA SER A 264 -9.90 -18.46 34.02
C SER A 264 -11.18 -18.18 34.83
N ASP A 265 -11.05 -17.51 35.98
CA ASP A 265 -12.16 -17.18 36.88
C ASP A 265 -13.17 -16.20 36.24
N HIS A 266 -12.73 -15.41 35.27
CA HIS A 266 -13.53 -14.43 34.56
C HIS A 266 -13.93 -14.83 33.12
N ASP A 267 -13.72 -16.10 32.75
CA ASP A 267 -14.06 -16.67 31.43
C ASP A 267 -13.44 -15.86 30.27
N LEU A 268 -12.17 -15.46 30.46
CA LEU A 268 -11.40 -14.74 29.45
C LEU A 268 -10.50 -15.73 28.70
N ASP A 269 -10.75 -15.89 27.39
CA ASP A 269 -9.88 -16.69 26.52
C ASP A 269 -8.43 -16.20 26.60
N PHE A 270 -7.54 -17.06 27.08
CA PHE A 270 -6.14 -16.73 27.27
C PHE A 270 -5.24 -17.92 26.92
N GLN A 271 -4.06 -17.66 26.35
CA GLN A 271 -3.10 -18.70 25.96
C GLN A 271 -1.71 -18.46 26.56
N GLN A 272 -1.02 -19.54 26.94
CA GLN A 272 0.35 -19.47 27.42
C GLN A 272 1.29 -19.25 26.23
N ALA A 273 2.16 -18.25 26.32
CA ALA A 273 2.97 -17.80 25.21
C ALA A 273 4.29 -18.59 25.03
N SER A 274 4.85 -18.46 23.84
CA SER A 274 6.31 -18.58 23.62
C SER A 274 7.04 -17.30 24.06
N SER A 275 8.36 -17.37 24.28
CA SER A 275 9.20 -16.25 24.72
C SER A 275 9.04 -14.95 23.90
N PHE A 276 8.86 -13.80 24.56
CA PHE A 276 8.96 -12.45 23.97
C PHE A 276 10.41 -12.02 23.76
N SER A 277 10.64 -11.11 22.81
CA SER A 277 11.90 -10.36 22.72
C SER A 277 11.93 -9.27 23.81
N LYS A 278 12.99 -9.25 24.61
CA LYS A 278 13.11 -8.40 25.82
C LYS A 278 14.40 -7.58 25.80
N THR A 279 14.66 -6.88 24.70
CA THR A 279 15.89 -6.10 24.59
C THR A 279 15.76 -4.78 25.34
N PHE A 280 16.59 -4.57 26.38
CA PHE A 280 16.57 -3.40 27.27
C PHE A 280 17.83 -2.53 27.15
N GLY A 281 18.19 -2.17 25.95
CA GLY A 281 19.33 -1.33 25.59
C GLY A 281 20.42 -2.16 24.92
N PRO A 282 21.25 -1.56 24.06
CA PRO A 282 22.31 -2.29 23.36
C PRO A 282 23.44 -2.79 24.29
N PHE A 283 23.48 -2.31 25.53
CA PHE A 283 24.52 -2.61 26.53
C PHE A 283 23.98 -3.18 27.84
N ARG A 284 22.68 -3.52 27.90
CA ARG A 284 22.07 -4.10 29.10
C ARG A 284 21.69 -5.54 28.82
N MET A 285 22.29 -6.45 29.59
CA MET A 285 22.07 -7.89 29.45
C MET A 285 21.02 -8.42 30.43
N GLU A 286 20.56 -7.59 31.38
CA GLU A 286 19.65 -7.98 32.45
C GLU A 286 18.30 -7.25 32.36
N GLU A 287 17.25 -7.98 32.72
CA GLU A 287 15.89 -7.44 32.75
C GLU A 287 15.71 -6.42 33.89
N PRO A 288 14.92 -5.34 33.72
CA PRO A 288 14.81 -4.23 34.67
C PRO A 288 13.91 -4.48 35.89
N TRP A 289 13.39 -5.68 36.09
CA TRP A 289 12.37 -5.93 37.10
C TRP A 289 12.92 -5.74 38.52
N PRO A 290 12.18 -5.09 39.43
CA PRO A 290 12.54 -5.06 40.85
C PRO A 290 12.57 -6.46 41.47
N ASP A 291 11.61 -7.29 41.11
CA ASP A 291 11.48 -8.72 41.45
C ASP A 291 10.87 -9.45 40.24
N ALA A 292 11.53 -10.51 39.78
CA ALA A 292 11.08 -11.29 38.62
C ALA A 292 9.79 -12.07 38.90
N GLU A 293 9.52 -12.46 40.16
CA GLU A 293 8.29 -13.15 40.57
C GLU A 293 7.06 -12.22 40.52
N GLN A 294 7.30 -10.91 40.63
CA GLN A 294 6.28 -9.87 40.59
C GLN A 294 6.20 -9.15 39.24
N ALA A 295 6.75 -9.75 38.18
CA ALA A 295 6.72 -9.23 36.82
C ALA A 295 5.98 -10.18 35.86
N ALA A 296 5.10 -9.61 35.04
CA ALA A 296 4.40 -10.33 33.98
C ALA A 296 4.44 -9.54 32.67
N VAL A 297 4.70 -10.23 31.56
CA VAL A 297 4.62 -9.66 30.21
C VAL A 297 3.42 -10.26 29.50
N LEU A 298 2.53 -9.40 29.03
CA LEU A 298 1.30 -9.73 28.32
C LEU A 298 1.36 -9.20 26.90
N SER A 299 0.48 -9.68 26.04
CA SER A 299 0.15 -9.03 24.76
C SER A 299 -1.35 -9.07 24.53
N VAL A 300 -1.86 -8.07 23.81
CA VAL A 300 -3.24 -8.08 23.32
C VAL A 300 -3.34 -9.13 22.21
N GLY A 301 -4.46 -9.86 22.14
CA GLY A 301 -4.70 -10.84 21.09
C GLY A 301 -4.58 -10.23 19.69
N VAL A 302 -3.54 -10.65 18.98
CA VAL A 302 -3.17 -10.13 17.67
C VAL A 302 -2.90 -11.26 16.68
N GLU A 303 -3.49 -11.16 15.49
CA GLU A 303 -3.20 -11.99 14.33
C GLU A 303 -2.12 -11.30 13.49
N HIS A 304 -1.26 -12.07 12.82
CA HIS A 304 -0.17 -11.56 11.97
C HIS A 304 0.81 -10.60 12.68
N ALA A 305 1.11 -10.89 13.95
CA ALA A 305 2.05 -10.13 14.77
C ALA A 305 3.40 -9.86 14.07
N GLY A 306 3.91 -8.64 14.23
CA GLY A 306 5.17 -8.22 13.63
C GLY A 306 5.06 -7.92 12.13
N THR A 307 3.87 -7.73 11.57
CA THR A 307 3.69 -7.40 10.14
C THR A 307 2.86 -6.13 9.95
N PRO A 308 2.93 -5.48 8.77
CA PRO A 308 2.08 -4.33 8.46
C PRO A 308 0.56 -4.59 8.46
N ILE A 309 0.14 -5.86 8.49
CA ILE A 309 -1.28 -6.25 8.57
C ILE A 309 -1.63 -6.91 9.89
N GLU A 310 -0.93 -6.56 10.97
CA GLU A 310 -1.37 -6.90 12.32
C GLU A 310 -2.88 -6.64 12.46
N THR A 311 -3.60 -7.63 12.98
CA THR A 311 -5.06 -7.62 13.02
C THR A 311 -5.54 -7.90 14.44
N ILE A 312 -6.45 -7.06 14.92
CA ILE A 312 -7.01 -7.12 16.27
C ILE A 312 -8.52 -7.31 16.15
N HIS A 313 -9.05 -8.28 16.89
CA HIS A 313 -10.49 -8.33 17.17
C HIS A 313 -10.80 -7.33 18.30
N LEU A 314 -11.82 -6.49 18.12
CA LEU A 314 -12.11 -5.39 19.06
C LEU A 314 -12.38 -5.86 20.50
N SER A 315 -12.85 -7.09 20.69
CA SER A 315 -13.00 -7.72 22.03
C SER A 315 -11.69 -7.81 22.80
N GLU A 316 -10.56 -7.95 22.12
CA GLU A 316 -9.27 -8.21 22.76
C GLU A 316 -8.80 -7.03 23.60
N VAL A 317 -9.18 -5.80 23.23
CA VAL A 317 -8.89 -4.60 24.02
C VAL A 317 -9.65 -4.63 25.35
N GLU A 318 -10.95 -4.97 25.35
CA GLU A 318 -11.73 -5.04 26.60
C GLU A 318 -11.38 -6.26 27.43
N LYS A 319 -11.17 -7.43 26.81
CA LYS A 319 -10.70 -8.62 27.53
C LYS A 319 -9.39 -8.33 28.26
N THR A 320 -8.45 -7.65 27.59
CA THR A 320 -7.18 -7.23 28.20
C THR A 320 -7.44 -6.24 29.34
N ALA A 321 -8.25 -5.19 29.14
CA ALA A 321 -8.56 -4.22 30.18
C ALA A 321 -9.25 -4.86 31.41
N ARG A 322 -10.19 -5.80 31.20
CA ARG A 322 -10.89 -6.55 32.25
C ARG A 322 -9.93 -7.43 33.05
N LEU A 323 -9.00 -8.13 32.39
CA LEU A 323 -7.99 -8.92 33.07
C LEU A 323 -7.09 -8.03 33.95
N LEU A 324 -6.60 -6.91 33.40
CA LEU A 324 -5.77 -5.96 34.13
C LEU A 324 -6.50 -5.37 35.34
N ALA A 325 -7.79 -5.08 35.19
CA ALA A 325 -8.60 -4.60 36.30
C ALA A 325 -8.84 -5.65 37.39
N ALA A 326 -9.09 -6.90 37.01
CA ALA A 326 -9.27 -7.99 37.94
C ALA A 326 -8.01 -8.18 38.80
N SER A 327 -6.82 -7.97 38.22
CA SER A 327 -5.53 -8.01 38.94
C SER A 327 -5.35 -6.94 40.03
N VAL A 328 -6.24 -5.94 40.05
CA VAL A 328 -6.25 -4.84 41.02
C VAL A 328 -7.63 -4.68 41.70
N GLY A 329 -8.38 -5.78 41.80
CA GLY A 329 -9.60 -5.87 42.59
C GLY A 329 -10.85 -5.25 41.96
N ILE A 330 -10.80 -4.87 40.68
CA ILE A 330 -11.94 -4.29 39.97
C ILE A 330 -12.49 -5.28 38.95
N THR A 331 -13.81 -5.44 38.92
CA THR A 331 -14.50 -6.26 37.91
C THR A 331 -15.64 -5.46 37.30
N TRP A 332 -15.94 -5.71 36.02
CA TRP A 332 -17.15 -5.18 35.38
C TRP A 332 -17.65 -6.14 34.30
N ALA A 333 -18.95 -6.00 34.03
CA ALA A 333 -19.61 -6.74 32.96
C ALA A 333 -19.15 -6.25 31.59
N GLU A 334 -18.88 -7.18 30.67
CA GLU A 334 -18.63 -6.86 29.28
C GLU A 334 -19.84 -6.11 28.70
N LYS A 335 -19.58 -5.00 27.99
CA LYS A 335 -20.60 -4.35 27.18
C LYS A 335 -20.56 -4.92 25.78
N GLU A 336 -21.74 -5.18 25.20
CA GLU A 336 -21.82 -5.57 23.80
C GLU A 336 -21.19 -4.52 22.88
N TYR A 337 -20.45 -5.02 21.88
CA TYR A 337 -19.74 -4.21 20.92
C TYR A 337 -20.63 -3.77 19.76
N GLU A 338 -20.66 -2.47 19.51
CA GLU A 338 -21.14 -1.93 18.25
C GLU A 338 -20.01 -2.00 17.21
N PRO A 339 -20.25 -2.57 16.01
CA PRO A 339 -19.28 -2.55 14.93
C PRO A 339 -18.81 -1.13 14.64
N ILE A 340 -17.52 -0.94 14.39
CA ILE A 340 -17.07 0.39 13.96
C ILE A 340 -17.66 0.64 12.58
N ARG A 341 -18.63 1.55 12.53
CA ARG A 341 -19.29 1.91 11.28
C ARG A 341 -18.24 2.47 10.34
N ARG A 342 -18.34 2.09 9.07
CA ARG A 342 -17.53 2.68 8.01
C ARG A 342 -17.72 4.20 8.09
N GLY A 343 -16.71 4.91 8.58
CA GLY A 343 -16.62 6.35 8.35
C GLY A 343 -16.75 6.56 6.85
N LYS A 344 -17.40 7.64 6.42
CA LYS A 344 -17.39 7.99 5.00
C LYS A 344 -15.91 8.09 4.62
N THR A 345 -15.39 7.09 3.91
CA THR A 345 -14.17 7.27 3.14
C THR A 345 -14.43 8.54 2.36
N GLN A 346 -13.52 9.51 2.47
CA GLN A 346 -13.51 10.60 1.50
C GLN A 346 -13.26 9.92 0.15
N ALA A 347 -14.34 9.53 -0.51
CA ALA A 347 -14.36 9.39 -1.93
C ALA A 347 -13.88 10.75 -2.40
N ASN A 348 -12.63 10.80 -2.84
CA ASN A 348 -12.14 11.89 -3.64
C ASN A 348 -13.08 11.94 -4.84
N ARG A 349 -14.13 12.75 -4.75
CA ARG A 349 -15.00 13.06 -5.88
C ARG A 349 -14.05 13.53 -6.98
N PRO A 350 -14.10 12.96 -8.18
CA PRO A 350 -13.33 13.52 -9.27
C PRO A 350 -13.79 14.96 -9.45
N ALA A 351 -12.85 15.90 -9.31
CA ALA A 351 -12.94 17.17 -10.00
C ALA A 351 -13.08 16.85 -11.51
N GLY A 352 -13.83 17.69 -12.23
CA GLY A 352 -14.32 17.46 -13.59
C GLY A 352 -13.38 16.75 -14.56
N VAL A 353 -13.97 16.04 -15.54
CA VAL A 353 -13.32 15.16 -16.53
C VAL A 353 -12.48 15.94 -17.57
N ASP A 354 -11.96 17.10 -17.23
CA ASP A 354 -11.46 18.06 -18.22
C ASP A 354 -9.99 17.83 -18.62
N SER A 355 -9.21 17.11 -17.79
CA SER A 355 -7.77 16.86 -18.02
C SER A 355 -7.42 15.38 -18.25
N LEU A 356 -6.28 15.12 -18.92
CA LEU A 356 -5.74 13.77 -19.08
C LEU A 356 -5.46 13.10 -17.73
N SER A 357 -4.88 13.84 -16.77
CA SER A 357 -4.59 13.30 -15.43
C SER A 357 -5.85 12.86 -14.67
N SER A 358 -6.99 13.55 -14.85
CA SER A 358 -8.27 13.16 -14.24
C SER A 358 -8.89 11.93 -14.88
N LEU A 359 -8.63 11.68 -16.17
CA LEU A 359 -9.05 10.45 -16.85
C LEU A 359 -8.24 9.25 -16.33
N ILE A 360 -6.91 9.37 -16.30
CA ILE A 360 -6.01 8.32 -15.80
C ILE A 360 -6.32 8.00 -14.34
N ARG A 361 -6.56 9.01 -13.50
CA ARG A 361 -6.98 8.80 -12.11
C ARG A 361 -8.27 7.99 -11.98
N GLN A 362 -9.23 8.18 -12.88
CA GLN A 362 -10.47 7.39 -12.87
C GLN A 362 -10.20 5.96 -13.32
N LEU A 363 -9.43 5.77 -14.40
CA LEU A 363 -9.06 4.44 -14.93
C LEU A 363 -8.27 3.60 -13.92
N THR A 364 -7.25 4.16 -13.29
CA THR A 364 -6.47 3.49 -12.21
C THR A 364 -7.33 3.14 -10.99
N GLY A 365 -8.49 3.77 -10.83
CA GLY A 365 -9.47 3.48 -9.78
C GLY A 365 -10.41 2.31 -10.09
N LEU A 366 -10.44 1.82 -11.32
CA LEU A 366 -11.30 0.70 -11.74
C LEU A 366 -10.55 -0.63 -11.59
N PRO A 367 -11.20 -1.70 -11.11
CA PRO A 367 -10.62 -3.04 -11.21
C PRO A 367 -10.64 -3.54 -12.66
N GLY A 368 -9.59 -4.24 -13.06
CA GLY A 368 -9.58 -4.93 -14.35
C GLY A 368 -8.34 -5.75 -14.53
N VAL A 369 -8.18 -6.84 -13.76
CA VAL A 369 -7.07 -7.78 -13.96
C VAL A 369 -7.25 -8.56 -15.26
N SER A 370 -6.19 -9.17 -15.79
CA SER A 370 -6.24 -9.90 -17.06
C SER A 370 -7.35 -10.95 -17.09
N GLY A 371 -8.24 -10.82 -18.09
CA GLY A 371 -9.43 -11.64 -18.30
C GLY A 371 -10.73 -11.08 -17.69
N GLU A 372 -10.64 -10.08 -16.80
CA GLU A 372 -11.77 -9.48 -16.08
C GLU A 372 -11.81 -7.94 -16.28
N GLU A 373 -11.50 -7.47 -17.49
CA GLU A 373 -11.35 -6.04 -17.82
C GLU A 373 -12.68 -5.31 -18.06
N SER A 374 -13.81 -5.97 -17.83
CA SER A 374 -15.14 -5.46 -18.19
C SER A 374 -15.46 -4.08 -17.61
N ALA A 375 -15.11 -3.85 -16.33
CA ALA A 375 -15.36 -2.56 -15.69
C ALA A 375 -14.57 -1.42 -16.34
N VAL A 376 -13.34 -1.68 -16.79
CA VAL A 376 -12.49 -0.71 -17.51
C VAL A 376 -13.07 -0.45 -18.89
N ARG A 377 -13.35 -1.52 -19.64
CA ARG A 377 -13.91 -1.45 -20.98
C ARG A 377 -15.22 -0.68 -21.02
N ASP A 378 -16.15 -1.04 -20.14
CA ASP A 378 -17.48 -0.44 -20.09
C ASP A 378 -17.40 1.03 -19.70
N TRP A 379 -16.50 1.39 -18.78
CA TRP A 379 -16.25 2.80 -18.42
C TRP A 379 -15.63 3.59 -19.58
N ILE A 380 -14.66 3.03 -20.30
CA ILE A 380 -14.08 3.66 -21.50
C ILE A 380 -15.18 3.88 -22.54
N GLN A 381 -15.97 2.85 -22.85
CA GLN A 381 -17.06 2.92 -23.83
C GLN A 381 -18.10 3.98 -23.47
N GLN A 382 -18.46 4.10 -22.19
CA GLN A 382 -19.37 5.14 -21.71
C GLN A 382 -18.77 6.55 -21.81
N SER A 383 -17.45 6.66 -21.61
CA SER A 383 -16.68 7.92 -21.62
C SER A 383 -16.31 8.41 -23.02
N LEU A 384 -16.54 7.59 -24.06
CA LEU A 384 -16.34 7.99 -25.45
C LEU A 384 -17.28 9.14 -25.85
N PRO A 385 -16.84 10.04 -26.75
CA PRO A 385 -17.74 11.01 -27.34
C PRO A 385 -18.83 10.31 -28.16
N ASP A 386 -20.03 10.91 -28.25
CA ASP A 386 -21.20 10.25 -28.86
C ASP A 386 -20.94 9.80 -30.30
N TRP A 387 -20.18 10.57 -31.08
CA TRP A 387 -19.82 10.19 -32.44
C TRP A 387 -18.98 8.89 -32.50
N ALA A 388 -18.12 8.66 -31.50
CA ALA A 388 -17.23 7.51 -31.46
C ALA A 388 -17.95 6.25 -30.94
N LYS A 389 -18.97 6.39 -30.08
CA LYS A 389 -19.81 5.27 -29.63
C LYS A 389 -20.48 4.52 -30.77
N HIS A 390 -20.80 5.21 -31.86
CA HIS A 390 -21.39 4.60 -33.07
C HIS A 390 -20.36 3.88 -33.94
N GLN A 391 -19.07 4.05 -33.67
CA GLN A 391 -17.95 3.44 -34.39
C GLN A 391 -17.27 2.31 -33.59
N THR A 392 -17.80 2.01 -32.40
CA THR A 392 -17.19 1.01 -31.51
C THR A 392 -17.74 -0.38 -31.76
N ARG A 393 -16.86 -1.38 -31.65
CA ARG A 393 -17.21 -2.78 -31.50
C ARG A 393 -16.35 -3.43 -30.42
N THR A 394 -16.89 -4.46 -29.78
CA THR A 394 -16.12 -5.37 -28.92
C THR A 394 -15.98 -6.70 -29.66
N ASP A 395 -14.76 -7.23 -29.77
CA ASP A 395 -14.54 -8.53 -30.41
C ASP A 395 -14.73 -9.71 -29.43
N GLU A 396 -14.61 -10.93 -29.95
CA GLU A 396 -14.77 -12.16 -29.15
C GLU A 396 -13.68 -12.33 -28.09
N HIS A 397 -12.56 -11.61 -28.21
CA HIS A 397 -11.48 -11.58 -27.25
C HIS A 397 -11.62 -10.45 -26.22
N SER A 398 -12.73 -9.70 -26.25
CA SER A 398 -13.03 -8.57 -25.37
C SER A 398 -12.20 -7.30 -25.62
N ASN A 399 -11.51 -7.18 -26.76
CA ASN A 399 -10.90 -5.92 -27.17
C ASN A 399 -12.01 -4.92 -27.53
N LEU A 400 -11.87 -3.66 -27.09
CA LEU A 400 -12.74 -2.56 -27.52
C LEU A 400 -12.06 -1.78 -28.65
N ILE A 401 -12.73 -1.71 -29.80
CA ILE A 401 -12.14 -1.18 -31.04
C ILE A 401 -13.01 -0.02 -31.51
N VAL A 402 -12.38 1.13 -31.76
CA VAL A 402 -13.01 2.30 -32.39
C VAL A 402 -12.46 2.43 -33.81
N SER A 403 -13.32 2.17 -34.79
CA SER A 403 -12.97 2.27 -36.21
C SER A 403 -13.08 3.71 -36.71
N LEU A 404 -12.00 4.27 -37.24
CA LEU A 404 -11.98 5.60 -37.84
C LEU A 404 -11.65 5.49 -39.33
N GLY A 405 -12.09 6.46 -40.13
CA GLY A 405 -11.82 6.48 -41.56
C GLY A 405 -12.91 5.84 -42.40
N THR A 406 -12.57 5.51 -43.65
CA THR A 406 -13.42 4.68 -44.53
C THR A 406 -13.46 3.22 -44.07
N ASP A 407 -14.49 2.49 -44.50
CA ASP A 407 -14.57 1.05 -44.27
C ASP A 407 -13.39 0.31 -44.92
N GLY A 408 -12.89 -0.72 -44.24
CA GLY A 408 -11.79 -1.56 -44.71
C GLY A 408 -10.80 -1.95 -43.61
N PRO A 409 -9.77 -2.74 -43.95
CA PRO A 409 -8.71 -3.09 -43.01
C PRO A 409 -7.93 -1.83 -42.59
N PRO A 410 -7.52 -1.73 -41.33
CA PRO A 410 -6.83 -0.55 -40.81
C PRO A 410 -5.47 -0.38 -41.49
N ALA A 411 -5.18 0.82 -41.98
CA ALA A 411 -3.83 1.19 -42.40
C ALA A 411 -2.90 1.41 -41.19
N ALA A 412 -3.46 1.86 -40.07
CA ALA A 412 -2.75 2.03 -38.80
C ALA A 412 -3.61 1.61 -37.61
N ILE A 413 -2.97 1.13 -36.55
CA ILE A 413 -3.61 0.80 -35.27
C ILE A 413 -2.86 1.53 -34.15
N PHE A 414 -3.57 2.20 -33.25
CA PHE A 414 -3.05 2.63 -31.96
C PHE A 414 -3.65 1.72 -30.90
N VAL A 415 -2.84 1.17 -30.01
CA VAL A 415 -3.28 0.14 -29.05
C VAL A 415 -2.72 0.42 -27.66
N ALA A 416 -3.55 0.26 -26.64
CA ALA A 416 -3.20 0.32 -25.22
C ALA A 416 -4.00 -0.78 -24.51
N HIS A 417 -3.46 -1.37 -23.45
CA HIS A 417 -4.10 -2.50 -22.78
C HIS A 417 -4.94 -2.08 -21.58
N MET A 418 -6.08 -2.75 -21.41
CA MET A 418 -7.04 -2.44 -20.35
C MET A 418 -6.72 -3.18 -19.05
N ASP A 419 -6.03 -4.31 -19.14
CA ASP A 419 -5.76 -5.13 -17.98
C ASP A 419 -4.71 -4.51 -17.06
N GLU A 420 -4.50 -5.19 -15.94
CA GLU A 420 -3.46 -4.92 -14.97
C GLU A 420 -3.08 -6.25 -14.33
N ILE A 421 -1.91 -6.30 -13.71
CA ILE A 421 -1.54 -7.41 -12.86
C ILE A 421 -2.45 -7.55 -11.63
N GLY A 422 -2.57 -8.77 -11.12
CA GLY A 422 -3.27 -9.02 -9.87
C GLY A 422 -3.28 -10.49 -9.51
N PHE A 423 -4.33 -10.92 -8.79
CA PHE A 423 -4.49 -12.31 -8.43
C PHE A 423 -5.92 -12.79 -8.69
N LYS A 424 -6.07 -14.11 -8.73
CA LYS A 424 -7.36 -14.78 -8.86
C LYS A 424 -7.53 -15.81 -7.76
N VAL A 425 -8.70 -15.85 -7.14
CA VAL A 425 -9.06 -16.84 -6.13
C VAL A 425 -9.08 -18.22 -6.78
N LYS A 426 -8.22 -19.11 -6.29
CA LYS A 426 -8.11 -20.49 -6.75
C LYS A 426 -9.02 -21.41 -5.93
N SER A 427 -9.06 -21.23 -4.61
CA SER A 427 -9.91 -22.01 -3.72
C SER A 427 -10.22 -21.27 -2.43
N ILE A 428 -11.30 -21.69 -1.78
CA ILE A 428 -11.70 -21.22 -0.45
C ILE A 428 -11.42 -22.36 0.54
N GLY A 429 -10.64 -22.08 1.58
CA GLY A 429 -10.34 -23.03 2.65
C GLY A 429 -11.55 -23.26 3.56
N PRO A 430 -11.57 -24.37 4.32
CA PRO A 430 -12.63 -24.62 5.29
C PRO A 430 -12.70 -23.58 6.41
N ASP A 431 -11.59 -22.88 6.66
CA ASP A 431 -11.43 -21.76 7.58
C ASP A 431 -11.76 -20.39 6.95
N GLY A 432 -12.19 -20.35 5.69
CA GLY A 432 -12.50 -19.13 4.95
C GLY A 432 -11.30 -18.43 4.33
N VAL A 433 -10.07 -18.92 4.53
CA VAL A 433 -8.86 -18.34 3.92
C VAL A 433 -8.85 -18.65 2.42
N LEU A 434 -8.58 -17.63 1.60
CA LEU A 434 -8.56 -17.77 0.15
C LEU A 434 -7.14 -18.11 -0.31
N SER A 435 -6.98 -19.13 -1.15
CA SER A 435 -5.74 -19.31 -1.90
C SER A 435 -5.84 -18.59 -3.23
N VAL A 436 -4.80 -17.88 -3.64
CA VAL A 436 -4.78 -17.13 -4.89
C VAL A 436 -3.63 -17.55 -5.80
N GLU A 437 -3.81 -17.33 -7.10
CA GLU A 437 -2.76 -17.43 -8.12
C GLU A 437 -2.55 -16.07 -8.78
N SER A 438 -1.31 -15.78 -9.18
CA SER A 438 -0.98 -14.54 -9.88
C SER A 438 -1.57 -14.52 -11.29
N LEU A 439 -2.07 -13.35 -11.69
CA LEU A 439 -2.42 -13.00 -13.06
C LEU A 439 -1.45 -11.91 -13.52
N GLY A 440 -0.68 -12.22 -14.56
CA GLY A 440 0.40 -11.37 -15.06
C GLY A 440 1.77 -11.62 -14.42
N GLY A 441 2.80 -11.01 -14.99
CA GLY A 441 4.19 -11.16 -14.53
C GLY A 441 4.49 -10.33 -13.29
N LEU A 442 4.21 -10.85 -12.09
CA LEU A 442 4.45 -10.12 -10.83
C LEU A 442 5.31 -10.91 -9.83
N ASN A 443 5.99 -10.19 -8.95
CA ASN A 443 6.69 -10.78 -7.80
C ASN A 443 5.76 -10.79 -6.57
N ALA A 444 5.19 -11.94 -6.23
CA ALA A 444 4.20 -12.07 -5.16
C ALA A 444 4.73 -11.62 -3.78
N SER A 445 6.05 -11.71 -3.55
CA SER A 445 6.66 -11.26 -2.28
C SER A 445 6.51 -9.76 -2.04
N LEU A 446 6.37 -8.95 -3.11
CA LEU A 446 6.07 -7.52 -3.02
C LEU A 446 4.62 -7.23 -2.64
N PHE A 447 3.77 -8.26 -2.48
CA PHE A 447 2.36 -8.11 -2.09
C PHE A 447 2.06 -8.79 -0.75
N GLU A 448 2.99 -9.61 -0.22
CA GLU A 448 2.83 -10.25 1.09
C GLU A 448 2.72 -9.21 2.22
N TRP A 449 1.85 -9.50 3.18
CA TRP A 449 1.58 -8.67 4.37
C TRP A 449 1.06 -7.27 4.03
N ARG A 450 0.15 -7.19 3.05
CA ARG A 450 -0.44 -5.92 2.59
C ARG A 450 -1.95 -6.01 2.51
N PRO A 451 -2.64 -4.87 2.67
CA PRO A 451 -4.04 -4.79 2.31
C PRO A 451 -4.27 -5.14 0.83
N VAL A 452 -5.37 -5.82 0.54
CA VAL A 452 -5.86 -6.14 -0.80
C VAL A 452 -7.38 -5.98 -0.84
N ILE A 453 -7.96 -6.01 -2.03
CA ILE A 453 -9.41 -5.97 -2.26
C ILE A 453 -9.80 -7.22 -3.03
N VAL A 454 -10.73 -8.00 -2.49
CA VAL A 454 -11.38 -9.12 -3.19
C VAL A 454 -12.62 -8.58 -3.89
N HIS A 455 -12.73 -8.78 -5.21
CA HIS A 455 -13.88 -8.33 -6.01
C HIS A 455 -14.85 -9.48 -6.17
N THR A 456 -15.98 -9.43 -5.45
CA THR A 456 -16.99 -10.50 -5.43
C THR A 456 -18.23 -10.10 -6.22
N SER A 457 -19.12 -11.07 -6.45
CA SER A 457 -20.45 -10.83 -7.04
C SER A 457 -21.33 -9.85 -6.24
N GLN A 458 -21.05 -9.63 -4.95
CA GLN A 458 -21.76 -8.68 -4.07
C GLN A 458 -21.00 -7.35 -3.89
N GLY A 459 -19.83 -7.21 -4.54
CA GLY A 459 -18.99 -6.02 -4.50
C GLY A 459 -17.64 -6.23 -3.80
N PRO A 460 -16.84 -5.16 -3.69
CA PRO A 460 -15.48 -5.27 -3.16
C PRO A 460 -15.45 -5.48 -1.64
N LEU A 461 -14.63 -6.42 -1.18
CA LEU A 461 -14.34 -6.70 0.22
C LEU A 461 -12.89 -6.32 0.54
N ASP A 462 -12.70 -5.54 1.61
CA ASP A 462 -11.38 -5.25 2.14
C ASP A 462 -10.80 -6.53 2.79
N ALA A 463 -9.56 -6.87 2.43
CA ALA A 463 -8.87 -8.08 2.85
C ALA A 463 -7.37 -7.79 3.04
N CYS A 464 -6.62 -8.80 3.49
CA CYS A 464 -5.17 -8.72 3.62
C CYS A 464 -4.49 -9.95 3.00
N MET A 465 -3.47 -9.70 2.19
CA MET A 465 -2.58 -10.75 1.67
C MET A 465 -1.60 -11.15 2.78
N THR A 466 -1.53 -12.44 3.04
CA THR A 466 -0.60 -13.08 3.98
C THR A 466 0.52 -13.77 3.19
N MET A 467 1.28 -14.68 3.80
CA MET A 467 2.37 -15.36 3.10
C MET A 467 1.87 -16.34 2.04
N ARG A 468 2.70 -16.57 1.02
CA ARG A 468 2.53 -17.67 0.03
C ARG A 468 1.21 -17.62 -0.73
N GLY A 469 0.70 -16.41 -1.00
CA GLY A 469 -0.52 -16.22 -1.80
C GLY A 469 -1.80 -16.65 -1.09
N ALA A 470 -1.86 -16.51 0.24
CA ALA A 470 -3.10 -16.68 1.00
C ALA A 470 -3.70 -15.30 1.33
N VAL A 471 -5.01 -15.13 1.19
CA VAL A 471 -5.75 -13.90 1.49
C VAL A 471 -6.73 -14.15 2.62
N ASP A 472 -6.63 -13.34 3.68
CA ASP A 472 -7.61 -13.29 4.76
C ASP A 472 -8.58 -12.14 4.48
N ALA A 473 -9.87 -12.45 4.30
CA ALA A 473 -10.94 -11.49 4.07
C ALA A 473 -11.82 -11.25 5.31
N GLY A 474 -11.38 -11.72 6.48
CA GLY A 474 -12.14 -11.57 7.73
C GLY A 474 -13.03 -12.77 8.06
N ILE A 475 -13.08 -13.76 7.17
CA ILE A 475 -14.10 -14.82 7.07
C ILE A 475 -13.63 -16.07 7.81
N ARG A 476 -14.57 -16.85 8.36
CA ARG A 476 -14.27 -18.00 9.23
C ARG A 476 -14.74 -19.35 8.66
N SER A 477 -15.43 -19.36 7.53
CA SER A 477 -15.81 -20.61 6.86
C SER A 477 -16.03 -20.42 5.36
N ALA A 478 -16.03 -21.54 4.62
CA ALA A 478 -16.41 -21.55 3.21
C ALA A 478 -17.86 -21.07 3.00
N ASP A 479 -18.81 -21.53 3.83
CA ASP A 479 -20.22 -21.12 3.75
C ASP A 479 -20.39 -19.61 3.94
N GLU A 480 -19.64 -19.00 4.87
CA GLU A 480 -19.64 -17.56 5.07
C GLU A 480 -19.07 -16.84 3.83
N ALA A 481 -17.98 -17.34 3.25
CA ALA A 481 -17.40 -16.80 2.03
C ALA A 481 -18.43 -16.80 0.87
N GLU A 482 -19.11 -17.92 0.65
CA GLU A 482 -20.17 -18.04 -0.35
C GLU A 482 -21.32 -17.07 -0.08
N SER A 483 -21.72 -16.89 1.18
CA SER A 483 -22.78 -15.94 1.56
C SER A 483 -22.43 -14.47 1.25
N LEU A 484 -21.13 -14.15 1.20
CA LEU A 484 -20.60 -12.83 0.80
C LEU A 484 -20.33 -12.74 -0.71
N GLY A 485 -20.72 -13.78 -1.46
CA GLY A 485 -20.59 -13.87 -2.89
C GLY A 485 -19.17 -14.15 -3.38
N ILE A 486 -18.27 -14.61 -2.49
CA ILE A 486 -16.91 -15.02 -2.85
C ILE A 486 -16.97 -16.36 -3.57
N SER A 487 -16.26 -16.46 -4.68
CA SER A 487 -16.15 -17.69 -5.48
C SER A 487 -14.74 -17.88 -6.03
N ALA A 488 -14.39 -19.14 -6.35
CA ALA A 488 -13.21 -19.39 -7.16
C ALA A 488 -13.37 -18.70 -8.53
N GLY A 489 -12.32 -18.02 -8.97
CA GLY A 489 -12.36 -17.13 -10.14
C GLY A 489 -12.46 -15.65 -9.78
N ASP A 490 -12.91 -15.28 -8.57
CA ASP A 490 -12.94 -13.88 -8.14
C ASP A 490 -11.54 -13.27 -8.17
N THR A 491 -11.47 -11.97 -8.41
CA THR A 491 -10.19 -11.29 -8.60
C THR A 491 -9.78 -10.55 -7.33
N VAL A 492 -8.46 -10.42 -7.14
CA VAL A 492 -7.87 -9.72 -6.01
C VAL A 492 -6.87 -8.70 -6.52
N THR A 493 -7.01 -7.46 -6.08
CA THR A 493 -6.12 -6.36 -6.49
C THR A 493 -5.56 -5.65 -5.27
N VAL A 494 -4.48 -4.90 -5.46
CA VAL A 494 -4.08 -3.92 -4.44
C VAL A 494 -5.13 -2.83 -4.32
N PRO A 495 -5.21 -2.16 -3.17
CA PRO A 495 -6.14 -1.08 -3.02
C PRO A 495 -5.78 0.14 -3.85
N ARG A 496 -6.80 0.73 -4.46
CA ARG A 496 -6.64 1.87 -5.37
C ARG A 496 -6.20 3.11 -4.61
N ARG A 497 -5.08 3.70 -5.04
CA ARG A 497 -4.57 4.96 -4.51
C ARG A 497 -4.01 5.82 -5.63
N TRP A 498 -4.32 7.11 -5.57
CA TRP A 498 -3.72 8.15 -6.39
C TRP A 498 -3.09 9.18 -5.46
N SER A 499 -1.77 9.27 -5.47
CA SER A 499 -1.01 10.20 -4.63
C SER A 499 -0.23 11.16 -5.50
N ARG A 500 -0.33 12.46 -5.19
CA ARG A 500 0.59 13.47 -5.72
C ARG A 500 1.84 13.46 -4.85
N LEU A 501 2.98 13.35 -5.50
CA LEU A 501 4.30 13.55 -4.88
C LEU A 501 4.73 15.01 -5.13
N LEU A 502 5.99 15.34 -4.89
CA LEU A 502 6.53 16.65 -5.27
C LEU A 502 6.58 16.84 -6.79
N GLY A 503 6.62 18.11 -7.21
CA GLY A 503 6.58 18.49 -8.61
C GLY A 503 5.32 17.99 -9.32
N GLN A 504 5.51 17.35 -10.47
CA GLN A 504 4.45 16.78 -11.29
C GLN A 504 4.39 15.25 -11.18
N ARG A 505 5.09 14.66 -10.21
CA ARG A 505 5.14 13.22 -10.01
C ARG A 505 3.87 12.69 -9.35
N ILE A 506 3.47 11.50 -9.77
CA ILE A 506 2.33 10.76 -9.24
C ILE A 506 2.77 9.37 -8.80
N ALA A 507 2.05 8.82 -7.83
CA ALA A 507 2.15 7.43 -7.46
C ALA A 507 0.76 6.78 -7.48
N ALA A 508 0.66 5.65 -8.17
CA ALA A 508 -0.55 4.83 -8.26
C ALA A 508 -0.21 3.37 -8.61
N SER A 509 -1.14 2.45 -8.39
CA SER A 509 -1.08 1.13 -9.00
C SER A 509 -1.73 1.15 -10.39
N ALA A 510 -1.33 0.24 -11.27
CA ALA A 510 -1.88 0.09 -12.62
C ALA A 510 -1.74 1.35 -13.47
N LEU A 511 -0.62 2.08 -13.34
CA LEU A 511 -0.27 3.07 -14.35
C LEU A 511 -0.01 2.37 -15.68
N ASP A 512 0.63 1.20 -15.62
CA ASP A 512 0.65 0.19 -16.67
C ASP A 512 -0.73 -0.53 -16.73
N ASP A 513 -1.53 -0.40 -17.79
CA ASP A 513 -1.47 0.59 -18.89
C ASP A 513 -2.71 1.50 -18.90
N ARG A 514 -3.20 1.85 -17.70
CA ARG A 514 -4.31 2.81 -17.57
C ARG A 514 -3.91 4.21 -18.05
N VAL A 515 -2.63 4.51 -18.14
CA VAL A 515 -2.11 5.73 -18.79
C VAL A 515 -2.34 5.68 -20.31
N GLY A 516 -1.96 4.61 -21.01
CA GLY A 516 -2.18 4.46 -22.44
C GLY A 516 -3.67 4.50 -22.80
N CYS A 517 -4.50 3.77 -22.05
CA CYS A 517 -5.96 3.85 -22.17
C CYS A 517 -6.46 5.30 -22.03
N GLY A 518 -5.98 6.05 -21.04
CA GLY A 518 -6.35 7.45 -20.83
C GLY A 518 -5.95 8.34 -22.00
N ILE A 519 -4.78 8.12 -22.58
CA ILE A 519 -4.26 8.87 -23.73
C ILE A 519 -5.10 8.61 -24.99
N LEU A 520 -5.40 7.34 -25.30
CA LEU A 520 -6.21 6.98 -26.46
C LEU A 520 -7.63 7.54 -26.35
N LEU A 521 -8.26 7.42 -25.18
CA LEU A 521 -9.57 8.01 -24.91
C LEU A 521 -9.54 9.54 -25.07
N ARG A 522 -8.53 10.22 -24.50
CA ARG A 522 -8.40 11.67 -24.62
C ARG A 522 -8.18 12.11 -26.06
N THR A 523 -7.44 11.34 -26.83
CA THR A 523 -7.19 11.59 -28.25
C THR A 523 -8.48 11.53 -29.07
N LEU A 524 -9.35 10.55 -28.81
CA LEU A 524 -10.68 10.50 -29.42
C LEU A 524 -11.54 11.71 -29.02
N GLN A 525 -11.50 12.11 -27.74
CA GLN A 525 -12.24 13.28 -27.26
C GLN A 525 -11.72 14.62 -27.83
N SER A 526 -10.47 14.68 -28.30
CA SER A 526 -9.86 15.91 -28.82
C SER A 526 -10.26 16.23 -30.26
N LEU A 527 -10.79 15.25 -31.01
CA LEU A 527 -11.17 15.44 -32.41
C LEU A 527 -12.29 16.49 -32.52
N SER A 528 -12.01 17.54 -33.29
CA SER A 528 -12.97 18.61 -33.52
C SER A 528 -14.16 18.14 -34.35
N ALA A 529 -15.31 18.80 -34.22
CA ALA A 529 -16.48 18.51 -35.04
C ALA A 529 -16.19 18.59 -36.55
N ALA A 530 -15.22 19.42 -36.98
CA ALA A 530 -14.80 19.52 -38.37
C ALA A 530 -13.97 18.31 -38.84
N GLU A 531 -13.12 17.76 -37.96
CA GLU A 531 -12.35 16.53 -38.23
C GLU A 531 -13.26 15.31 -38.24
N VAL A 532 -14.19 15.20 -37.28
CA VAL A 532 -15.18 14.11 -37.24
C VAL A 532 -15.98 14.04 -38.54
N ARG A 533 -16.43 15.17 -39.09
CA ARG A 533 -17.12 15.22 -40.39
C ARG A 533 -16.26 14.75 -41.58
N LYS A 534 -14.94 14.79 -41.46
CA LYS A 534 -14.00 14.35 -42.51
C LYS A 534 -13.62 12.87 -42.40
N LEU A 535 -13.96 12.19 -41.29
CA LEU A 535 -13.59 10.79 -41.07
C LEU A 535 -14.04 9.86 -42.21
N GLY A 536 -15.22 10.07 -42.79
CA GLY A 536 -15.70 9.27 -43.94
C GLY A 536 -14.86 9.40 -45.22
N LYS A 537 -13.80 10.22 -45.23
CA LYS A 537 -12.81 10.34 -46.31
C LYS A 537 -11.37 10.11 -45.83
N ALA A 538 -11.19 9.82 -44.54
CA ALA A 538 -9.89 9.58 -43.94
C ALA A 538 -9.45 8.12 -44.16
N ARG A 539 -8.15 7.87 -44.03
CA ARG A 539 -7.62 6.50 -44.15
C ARG A 539 -8.13 5.63 -42.98
N PRO A 540 -8.45 4.34 -43.21
CA PRO A 540 -8.87 3.43 -42.15
C PRO A 540 -7.82 3.38 -41.04
N THR A 541 -8.19 3.74 -39.81
CA THR A 541 -7.30 3.74 -38.63
C THR A 541 -8.10 3.28 -37.43
N TRP A 542 -7.55 2.37 -36.62
CA TRP A 542 -8.24 1.89 -35.41
C TRP A 542 -7.56 2.42 -34.14
N ILE A 543 -8.38 2.79 -33.17
CA ILE A 543 -7.97 2.92 -31.76
C ILE A 543 -8.47 1.68 -31.04
N VAL A 544 -7.56 0.95 -30.38
CA VAL A 544 -7.82 -0.33 -29.74
C VAL A 544 -7.48 -0.23 -28.27
N PHE A 545 -8.42 -0.68 -27.44
CA PHE A 545 -8.18 -0.99 -26.03
C PHE A 545 -8.16 -2.51 -25.92
N SER A 546 -6.97 -3.09 -25.81
CA SER A 546 -6.75 -4.54 -25.86
C SER A 546 -7.01 -5.19 -24.50
N SER A 547 -7.25 -6.50 -24.51
CA SER A 547 -7.38 -7.33 -23.30
C SER A 547 -6.21 -8.28 -23.15
N LYS A 548 -5.95 -8.72 -21.90
CA LYS A 548 -5.01 -9.81 -21.58
C LYS A 548 -3.59 -9.61 -22.16
N GLU A 549 -3.04 -8.40 -22.06
CA GLU A 549 -1.64 -8.12 -22.40
C GLU A 549 -0.72 -8.86 -21.44
N GLU A 550 -0.98 -8.74 -20.14
CA GLU A 550 -0.06 -9.12 -19.05
C GLU A 550 0.17 -10.63 -18.95
N ILE A 551 -0.72 -11.41 -19.57
CA ILE A 551 -0.65 -12.87 -19.64
C ILE A 551 -0.22 -13.41 -21.02
N GLY A 552 0.25 -12.53 -21.91
CA GLY A 552 0.90 -12.92 -23.16
C GLY A 552 0.38 -12.22 -24.43
N LEU A 553 -0.08 -10.98 -24.36
CA LEU A 553 -0.51 -10.16 -25.52
C LEU A 553 -1.71 -10.79 -26.26
N VAL A 554 -2.62 -11.44 -25.53
CA VAL A 554 -3.66 -12.31 -26.12
C VAL A 554 -4.63 -11.52 -26.99
N GLY A 555 -5.09 -10.37 -26.51
CA GLY A 555 -6.00 -9.50 -27.24
C GLY A 555 -5.39 -8.97 -28.54
N ALA A 556 -4.15 -8.48 -28.49
CA ALA A 556 -3.43 -8.04 -29.68
C ALA A 556 -3.11 -9.17 -30.66
N GLU A 557 -2.77 -10.36 -30.18
CA GLU A 557 -2.52 -11.51 -31.05
C GLU A 557 -3.75 -11.90 -31.88
N ALA A 558 -4.94 -11.84 -31.29
CA ALA A 558 -6.19 -12.09 -32.01
C ALA A 558 -6.39 -11.08 -33.16
N LEU A 559 -6.15 -9.80 -32.90
CA LEU A 559 -6.26 -8.75 -33.91
C LEU A 559 -5.22 -8.89 -35.02
N ALA A 560 -3.98 -9.24 -34.66
CA ALA A 560 -2.87 -9.39 -35.60
C ALA A 560 -3.09 -10.53 -36.61
N LYS A 561 -3.77 -11.61 -36.21
CA LYS A 561 -4.09 -12.75 -37.10
C LYS A 561 -5.02 -12.38 -38.25
N GLU A 562 -5.86 -11.37 -38.05
CA GLU A 562 -6.89 -10.97 -39.02
C GLU A 562 -6.54 -9.66 -39.75
N ASN A 563 -5.57 -8.89 -39.23
CA ASN A 563 -5.26 -7.55 -39.72
C ASN A 563 -3.75 -7.35 -39.89
N SER A 564 -3.35 -6.80 -41.03
CA SER A 564 -1.95 -6.47 -41.33
C SER A 564 -1.82 -4.98 -41.62
N PRO A 565 -1.96 -4.10 -40.61
CA PRO A 565 -1.80 -2.68 -40.79
C PRO A 565 -0.38 -2.34 -41.24
N ARG A 566 -0.20 -1.21 -41.90
CA ARG A 566 1.14 -0.71 -42.26
C ARG A 566 1.95 -0.40 -41.00
N ARG A 567 1.30 0.20 -39.99
CA ARG A 567 1.92 0.63 -38.74
C ARG A 567 1.05 0.28 -37.54
N VAL A 568 1.70 -0.08 -36.45
CA VAL A 568 1.06 -0.19 -35.14
C VAL A 568 1.80 0.71 -34.17
N TYR A 569 1.04 1.46 -33.37
CA TYR A 569 1.52 2.37 -32.35
C TYR A 569 1.00 1.91 -30.97
N PRO A 570 1.71 0.97 -30.32
CA PRO A 570 1.47 0.68 -28.91
C PRO A 570 1.72 1.93 -28.08
N VAL A 571 0.79 2.25 -27.19
CA VAL A 571 0.89 3.35 -26.23
C VAL A 571 0.95 2.71 -24.86
N ASP A 572 2.15 2.46 -24.38
CA ASP A 572 2.43 1.51 -23.30
C ASP A 572 3.58 2.00 -22.41
N SER A 573 3.77 1.44 -21.23
CA SER A 573 4.80 1.90 -20.29
C SER A 573 6.22 1.64 -20.80
N PHE A 574 7.16 2.50 -20.42
CA PHE A 574 8.59 2.22 -20.53
C PHE A 574 9.15 2.06 -19.12
N VAL A 575 9.34 0.81 -18.70
CA VAL A 575 9.96 0.49 -17.41
C VAL A 575 11.37 1.04 -17.41
N THR A 576 11.61 2.08 -16.61
CA THR A 576 12.90 2.75 -16.58
C THR A 576 13.77 2.27 -15.43
N SER A 577 15.06 2.10 -15.71
CA SER A 577 16.08 1.87 -14.69
C SER A 577 16.48 3.14 -13.94
N ASP A 578 15.77 4.28 -14.05
CA ASP A 578 16.15 5.57 -13.44
C ASP A 578 16.09 5.61 -11.89
N SER A 579 15.81 4.47 -11.24
CA SER A 579 15.82 4.32 -9.78
C SER A 579 17.24 4.01 -9.26
N PRO A 580 17.62 4.45 -8.05
CA PRO A 580 18.91 4.12 -7.44
C PRO A 580 19.09 2.62 -7.14
N LEU A 581 18.01 1.84 -7.22
CA LEU A 581 18.03 0.39 -7.04
C LEU A 581 18.30 -0.39 -8.33
N GLU A 582 18.33 0.29 -9.48
CA GLU A 582 18.36 -0.34 -10.80
C GLU A 582 19.72 -0.15 -11.48
N ASN A 583 20.10 -1.15 -12.29
CA ASN A 583 21.25 -1.01 -13.16
C ASN A 583 20.88 -0.09 -14.33
N GLN A 584 21.45 1.12 -14.33
CA GLN A 584 21.19 2.13 -15.36
C GLN A 584 21.52 1.66 -16.79
N ALA A 585 22.36 0.63 -16.97
CA ALA A 585 22.69 0.10 -18.29
C ALA A 585 21.51 -0.61 -18.98
N LEU A 586 20.46 -0.97 -18.23
CA LEU A 586 19.33 -1.77 -18.74
C LEU A 586 18.31 -0.95 -19.51
N ALA A 587 17.84 0.16 -18.93
CA ALA A 587 16.71 0.92 -19.47
C ALA A 587 16.67 2.39 -19.00
N GLN A 588 17.77 3.12 -19.16
CA GLN A 588 17.87 4.49 -18.66
C GLN A 588 17.02 5.46 -19.50
N ALA A 589 15.92 5.92 -18.92
CA ALA A 589 15.02 6.93 -19.47
C ALA A 589 14.47 7.78 -18.31
N PRO A 590 15.18 8.82 -17.87
CA PRO A 590 14.80 9.56 -16.69
C PRO A 590 13.42 10.19 -16.80
N LEU A 591 12.72 10.27 -15.66
CA LEU A 591 11.47 11.01 -15.55
C LEU A 591 11.67 12.50 -15.86
N SER A 592 10.59 13.15 -16.28
CA SER A 592 10.51 14.58 -16.61
C SER A 592 11.38 15.00 -17.82
N ARG A 593 11.74 14.05 -18.70
CA ARG A 593 12.58 14.28 -19.90
C ARG A 593 11.84 14.03 -21.22
N GLY A 594 10.54 13.76 -21.17
CA GLY A 594 9.70 13.52 -22.32
C GLY A 594 9.32 12.06 -22.50
N PHE A 595 8.45 11.83 -23.48
CA PHE A 595 8.03 10.47 -23.85
C PHE A 595 9.20 9.68 -24.44
N VAL A 596 9.11 8.36 -24.39
CA VAL A 596 10.14 7.43 -24.85
C VAL A 596 9.66 6.75 -26.12
N ILE A 597 10.45 6.75 -27.19
CA ILE A 597 10.29 5.75 -28.25
C ILE A 597 11.06 4.50 -27.82
N ARG A 598 10.35 3.41 -27.55
CA ARG A 598 10.95 2.10 -27.23
C ARG A 598 11.51 1.49 -28.51
N ALA A 599 12.75 1.86 -28.82
CA ALA A 599 13.36 1.58 -30.11
C ALA A 599 13.86 0.13 -30.22
N LEU A 600 14.22 -0.49 -29.10
CA LEU A 600 14.65 -1.88 -29.01
C LEU A 600 14.09 -2.52 -27.75
N ASP A 601 13.51 -3.71 -27.90
CA ASP A 601 13.15 -4.60 -26.80
C ASP A 601 13.33 -6.08 -27.16
N THR A 602 12.95 -6.98 -26.26
CA THR A 602 13.05 -8.44 -26.48
C THR A 602 12.23 -8.92 -27.67
N SER A 603 11.16 -8.19 -28.03
CA SER A 603 10.28 -8.55 -29.13
C SER A 603 10.76 -8.07 -30.50
N GLY A 604 11.63 -7.05 -30.55
CA GLY A 604 12.24 -6.61 -31.81
C GLY A 604 12.87 -5.23 -31.79
N ILE A 605 13.27 -4.80 -32.99
CA ILE A 605 13.87 -3.48 -33.23
C ILE A 605 12.91 -2.67 -34.09
N SER A 606 12.54 -1.49 -33.60
CA SER A 606 11.69 -0.54 -34.34
C SER A 606 12.38 -0.08 -35.62
N ASN A 607 11.62 0.13 -36.70
CA ASN A 607 12.17 0.59 -37.96
C ASN A 607 12.81 1.98 -37.81
N ARG A 608 14.11 2.09 -38.09
CA ARG A 608 14.88 3.33 -37.89
C ARG A 608 14.30 4.56 -38.63
N ALA A 609 13.78 4.38 -39.84
CA ALA A 609 13.21 5.49 -40.61
C ALA A 609 11.90 6.00 -39.98
N GLU A 610 11.09 5.10 -39.43
CA GLU A 610 9.87 5.46 -38.72
C GLU A 610 10.18 6.09 -37.35
N VAL A 611 11.18 5.59 -36.62
CA VAL A 611 11.68 6.22 -35.39
C VAL A 611 12.12 7.66 -35.65
N GLU A 612 12.93 7.89 -36.69
CA GLU A 612 13.37 9.25 -37.04
C GLU A 612 12.22 10.14 -37.53
N ARG A 613 11.23 9.56 -38.22
CA ARG A 613 10.02 10.29 -38.63
C ARG A 613 9.26 10.81 -37.42
N VAL A 614 8.95 9.94 -36.45
CA VAL A 614 8.25 10.33 -35.22
C VAL A 614 9.08 11.32 -34.41
N ALA A 615 10.39 11.10 -34.29
CA ALA A 615 11.27 12.00 -33.56
C ALA A 615 11.36 13.39 -34.20
N SER A 616 11.50 13.46 -35.52
CA SER A 616 11.48 14.72 -36.27
C SER A 616 10.14 15.42 -36.11
N PHE A 617 9.04 14.67 -36.12
CA PHE A 617 7.71 15.20 -35.92
C PHE A 617 7.53 15.79 -34.51
N ALA A 618 7.97 15.08 -33.46
CA ALA A 618 7.99 15.56 -32.08
C ALA A 618 8.84 16.84 -31.92
N ARG A 619 10.07 16.86 -32.46
CA ARG A 619 10.97 18.02 -32.41
C ARG A 619 10.36 19.25 -33.10
N SER A 620 9.71 19.06 -34.26
CA SER A 620 9.07 20.15 -35.00
C SER A 620 7.90 20.80 -34.25
N HIS A 621 7.30 20.08 -33.28
CA HIS A 621 6.22 20.56 -32.41
C HIS A 621 6.72 20.91 -30.99
N GLY A 622 8.03 20.87 -30.73
CA GLY A 622 8.60 21.16 -29.42
C GLY A 622 8.22 20.15 -28.33
N ILE A 623 7.91 18.91 -28.71
CA ILE A 623 7.57 17.83 -27.76
C ILE A 623 8.88 17.14 -27.31
N PRO A 624 9.19 17.14 -26.00
CA PRO A 624 10.37 16.45 -25.48
C PRO A 624 10.30 14.94 -25.72
N ILE A 625 11.43 14.34 -26.12
CA ILE A 625 11.51 12.95 -26.56
C ILE A 625 12.82 12.30 -26.09
N GLN A 626 12.73 11.03 -25.74
CA GLN A 626 13.82 10.13 -25.40
C GLN A 626 13.78 8.88 -26.29
N TYR A 627 14.87 8.12 -26.32
CA TYR A 627 14.93 6.80 -26.95
C TYR A 627 15.25 5.77 -25.89
N GLY A 628 14.51 4.67 -25.90
CA GLY A 628 14.63 3.61 -24.91
C GLY A 628 15.09 2.30 -25.55
N VAL A 629 15.94 1.59 -24.81
CA VAL A 629 16.25 0.17 -24.99
C VAL A 629 15.85 -0.52 -23.70
N THR A 630 15.13 -1.63 -23.76
CA THR A 630 14.64 -2.33 -22.55
C THR A 630 14.38 -3.82 -22.84
N SER A 631 13.84 -4.55 -21.88
CA SER A 631 13.37 -5.93 -22.01
C SER A 631 11.83 -6.00 -22.09
N GLY A 632 11.29 -7.17 -22.45
CA GLY A 632 9.85 -7.43 -22.52
C GLY A 632 9.26 -7.22 -23.93
N GLY A 633 7.93 -7.28 -24.02
CA GLY A 633 7.16 -7.02 -25.24
C GLY A 633 6.18 -5.86 -25.07
N ASN A 634 5.32 -5.69 -26.06
CA ASN A 634 4.13 -4.82 -26.07
C ASN A 634 3.14 -5.38 -27.08
N ASP A 635 1.89 -4.91 -27.07
CA ASP A 635 0.85 -5.40 -27.99
C ASP A 635 1.23 -5.34 -29.49
N GLY A 636 1.99 -4.33 -29.90
CA GLY A 636 2.40 -4.15 -31.29
C GLY A 636 3.33 -5.25 -31.79
N SER A 637 4.03 -5.92 -30.89
CA SER A 637 4.94 -7.04 -31.19
C SER A 637 4.24 -8.19 -31.91
N ARG A 638 2.94 -8.42 -31.64
CA ARG A 638 2.17 -9.48 -32.29
C ARG A 638 1.89 -9.22 -33.77
N PHE A 639 1.87 -7.96 -34.19
CA PHE A 639 1.59 -7.57 -35.58
C PHE A 639 2.82 -7.66 -36.49
N VAL A 640 4.04 -7.67 -35.93
CA VAL A 640 5.30 -7.69 -36.71
C VAL A 640 5.41 -8.94 -37.57
N ALA A 641 4.99 -10.10 -37.05
CA ALA A 641 4.99 -11.37 -37.79
C ALA A 641 4.12 -11.33 -39.06
N TYR A 642 3.16 -10.39 -39.13
CA TYR A 642 2.24 -10.19 -40.24
C TYR A 642 2.62 -8.98 -41.11
N GLY A 643 3.81 -8.40 -40.91
CA GLY A 643 4.38 -7.36 -41.77
C GLY A 643 4.11 -5.92 -41.34
N ALA A 644 3.47 -5.70 -40.19
CA ALA A 644 3.28 -4.36 -39.65
C ALA A 644 4.59 -3.78 -39.09
N VAL A 645 4.79 -2.47 -39.24
CA VAL A 645 5.87 -1.77 -38.54
C VAL A 645 5.41 -1.40 -37.14
N ASN A 646 6.02 -2.02 -36.12
CA ASN A 646 5.79 -1.67 -34.73
C ASN A 646 6.57 -0.39 -34.35
N ILE A 647 5.89 0.58 -33.74
CA ILE A 647 6.44 1.86 -33.28
C ILE A 647 5.90 2.13 -31.88
N PRO A 648 6.49 1.54 -30.82
CA PRO A 648 5.98 1.71 -29.46
C PRO A 648 6.33 3.11 -28.91
N LEU A 649 5.29 3.78 -28.41
CA LEU A 649 5.31 5.13 -27.86
C LEU A 649 5.00 5.05 -26.37
N SER A 650 5.92 5.47 -25.53
CA SER A 650 5.87 5.15 -24.11
C SER A 650 6.14 6.32 -23.18
N TRP A 651 5.84 6.16 -21.90
CA TRP A 651 6.22 7.09 -20.83
C TRP A 651 7.10 6.37 -19.80
N PRO A 652 8.05 7.04 -19.13
CA PRO A 652 8.86 6.40 -18.11
C PRO A 652 8.03 6.00 -16.88
N LEU A 653 8.19 4.74 -16.44
CA LEU A 653 7.55 4.16 -15.28
C LEU A 653 8.60 3.56 -14.34
N ARG A 654 8.61 4.02 -13.08
CA ARG A 654 9.42 3.42 -12.01
C ARG A 654 8.57 2.43 -11.21
N TYR A 655 9.22 1.39 -10.70
CA TYR A 655 8.63 0.40 -9.78
C TYR A 655 7.46 -0.36 -10.43
N SER A 656 7.62 -0.71 -11.72
CA SER A 656 6.60 -1.39 -12.52
C SER A 656 6.15 -2.70 -11.87
N HIS A 657 4.87 -3.02 -12.00
CA HIS A 657 4.23 -4.24 -11.50
C HIS A 657 4.27 -4.34 -9.96
N THR A 658 4.11 -3.20 -9.29
CA THR A 658 4.03 -3.10 -7.84
C THR A 658 2.80 -2.31 -7.39
N GLY A 659 2.55 -2.27 -6.07
CA GLY A 659 1.44 -1.50 -5.51
C GLY A 659 1.61 0.02 -5.54
N GLY A 660 2.80 0.52 -5.90
CA GLY A 660 3.15 1.94 -5.87
C GLY A 660 4.08 2.31 -7.02
N GLU A 661 3.57 2.33 -8.24
CA GLU A 661 4.32 2.75 -9.42
C GLU A 661 4.41 4.27 -9.48
N VAL A 662 5.50 4.82 -10.04
CA VAL A 662 5.75 6.27 -10.10
C VAL A 662 6.05 6.74 -11.52
N SER A 663 5.35 7.81 -11.94
CA SER A 663 5.55 8.50 -13.23
C SER A 663 5.42 10.02 -13.08
N ASP A 664 5.84 10.76 -14.11
CA ASP A 664 5.70 12.21 -14.20
C ASP A 664 4.61 12.59 -15.21
N LEU A 665 3.70 13.47 -14.79
CA LEU A 665 2.60 13.91 -15.65
C LEU A 665 3.05 14.69 -16.89
N GLN A 666 4.22 15.32 -16.87
CA GLN A 666 4.78 16.03 -18.04
C GLN A 666 5.15 15.05 -19.15
N ASP A 667 5.70 13.88 -18.81
CA ASP A 667 6.06 12.85 -19.79
C ASP A 667 4.79 12.25 -20.40
N ILE A 668 3.78 11.98 -19.57
CA ILE A 668 2.46 11.51 -19.98
C ILE A 668 1.77 12.53 -20.90
N GLU A 669 1.83 13.83 -20.58
CA GLU A 669 1.29 14.88 -21.44
C GLU A 669 2.06 15.02 -22.77
N ALA A 670 3.38 14.84 -22.75
CA ALA A 670 4.19 14.82 -23.97
C ALA A 670 3.81 13.64 -24.88
N LEU A 671 3.63 12.45 -24.29
CA LEU A 671 3.17 11.26 -25.00
C LEU A 671 1.76 11.48 -25.59
N GLY A 672 0.83 12.01 -24.81
CA GLY A 672 -0.52 12.30 -25.29
C GLY A 672 -0.53 13.27 -26.47
N LYS A 673 0.31 14.30 -26.47
CA LYS A 673 0.43 15.25 -27.59
C LYS A 673 0.96 14.59 -28.86
N ILE A 674 1.98 13.73 -28.77
CA ILE A 674 2.54 13.09 -29.97
C ILE A 674 1.58 12.04 -30.54
N VAL A 675 0.89 11.27 -29.70
CA VAL A 675 -0.16 10.32 -30.13
C VAL A 675 -1.29 11.06 -30.85
N ASP A 676 -1.74 12.19 -30.31
CA ASP A 676 -2.79 13.04 -30.90
C ASP A 676 -2.43 13.58 -32.30
N LEU A 677 -1.17 13.98 -32.48
CA LEU A 677 -0.64 14.44 -33.76
C LEU A 677 -0.48 13.29 -34.77
N LEU A 678 0.07 12.15 -34.33
CA LEU A 678 0.27 10.98 -35.18
C LEU A 678 -1.06 10.40 -35.66
N LEU A 679 -2.10 10.39 -34.81
CA LEU A 679 -3.43 9.97 -35.24
C LEU A 679 -3.95 10.84 -36.39
N ARG A 680 -3.81 12.17 -36.28
CA ARG A 680 -4.24 13.09 -37.35
C ARG A 680 -3.42 12.93 -38.62
N GLU A 681 -2.13 12.66 -38.49
CA GLU A 681 -1.28 12.32 -39.63
C GLU A 681 -1.79 11.04 -40.30
N GLU A 682 -2.04 9.96 -39.55
CA GLU A 682 -2.56 8.70 -40.10
C GLU A 682 -3.93 8.88 -40.76
N LEU A 683 -4.83 9.67 -40.16
CA LEU A 683 -6.16 9.90 -40.74
C LEU A 683 -6.13 10.79 -41.99
N PHE A 684 -5.37 11.88 -41.97
CA PHE A 684 -5.57 13.01 -42.90
C PHE A 684 -4.36 13.38 -43.76
N ALA A 685 -3.17 12.84 -43.52
CA ALA A 685 -2.02 13.11 -44.38
C ALA A 685 -2.27 12.52 -45.79
N ARG A 686 -1.94 13.34 -46.80
CA ARG A 686 -2.18 13.04 -48.22
C ARG A 686 -1.21 12.01 -48.77
#